data_AF-A0A956SBS1-F1
#
_entry.id   AF-A0A956SBS1-F1
#
_cell.length_a   1.000
_cell.length_b   1.000
_cell.length_c   1.000
_cell.angle_alpha   90.00
_cell.angle_beta   90.00
_cell.angle_gamma   90.00
#
_symmetry.space_group_name_H-M   'P 1'
#
loop_
_entity.id
_entity.type
_entity.pdbx_description
1 polymer ?
#
loop_
_entity_poly.entity_id
_entity_poly.type
_entity_poly.pdbx_seq_one_letter_code
_entity_poly.pdbx_strand_id
1 'polypeptide(L)'
;MRDLPSVPAALLRTFAVSLALVAFAAMSTAVATHAELVPDDDCLSCHDGSEDDVPAVTPAAFEGSIHEGFSCVDCHVDITEVPHDEELEPAACGECHSDMVDMYTQHGLGFVGIDPDLPTCSTCHGSHDIREVSDPESITHPSHREKVCGQCHGDINFAKEHDITLKNALGSYETSVHGLAHLADGSSQAATCSDCHGTGRNVHLILPAGNSMSAINHFNIPNTCGQCHEEESAAYWEGIHGEMARRGDTHVPVCTDCHGEHGILPPDDPRSNVSPFRVAESTCTPCHETARINERYEAPVGETIQFVDSFHGLKSKSGDATVANCASCHEPHRTLPPDDPRSQVNPQNLQTTCGHCHQSISAEMAQIPIHQAAAAGGWPDLIKKIYIALIVCVIGGMLGYVTLDFIRQTKRHLGVPQVTRMDGNAVLQHTLLMTTFIILVFTGFALRYSDYFPFRQLFGWDGGFNSRGLIHRIAAVVFVISSFYHLFWLFAPKGRDFVKKMAPGVSDVKELTQAVRYNLGQTDHHPHFGRFSFVEKAEYWALVWGTVVMAGTGLLLWFKNDAVAFVSREFLQVMRVIHLYEAWLATLAILVWHMYSVLLKPGVYPGNPSWITGKMPKELYIEEHAREAAERGIEGHSTHSASPGAHTGVGREE
;
A
#
# COMPACT_ATOMS: atom_id res chain seq x y z
N MET A 1 81.62 -13.73 43.76
CA MET A 1 82.10 -12.35 43.56
C MET A 1 81.11 -11.47 44.33
N ARG A 2 81.44 -11.19 45.59
CA ARG A 2 82.15 -9.99 46.08
C ARG A 2 81.16 -8.88 46.44
N ASP A 3 80.89 -8.84 47.74
CA ASP A 3 80.58 -7.70 48.61
C ASP A 3 80.59 -6.33 47.93
N LEU A 4 79.44 -5.66 47.94
CA LEU A 4 79.33 -4.21 47.77
C LEU A 4 78.95 -3.58 49.11
N PRO A 5 79.57 -2.44 49.48
CA PRO A 5 79.48 -1.88 50.83
C PRO A 5 78.14 -1.15 51.04
N SER A 6 77.54 -1.38 52.21
CA SER A 6 76.36 -0.66 52.69
C SER A 6 76.70 0.80 52.95
N VAL A 7 76.11 1.71 52.18
CA VAL A 7 76.17 3.16 52.41
C VAL A 7 75.42 3.48 53.72
N PRO A 8 76.00 4.27 54.64
CA PRO A 8 75.36 4.57 55.91
C PRO A 8 74.10 5.43 55.70
N ALA A 9 72.98 4.98 56.28
CA ALA A 9 71.64 5.56 56.17
C ALA A 9 71.53 7.06 56.55
N ALA A 10 72.58 7.63 57.15
CA ALA A 10 72.66 9.04 57.48
C ALA A 10 72.85 9.96 56.25
N LEU A 11 73.51 9.49 55.19
CA LEU A 11 73.73 10.28 53.95
C LEU A 11 72.50 10.32 53.02
N LEU A 12 71.65 9.30 53.06
CA LEU A 12 70.39 9.29 52.30
C LEU A 12 69.34 10.25 52.89
N ARG A 13 69.34 10.46 54.23
CA ARG A 13 68.39 11.36 54.87
C ARG A 13 68.69 12.84 54.61
N THR A 14 69.95 13.25 54.55
CA THR A 14 70.34 14.63 54.24
C THR A 14 70.19 14.96 52.76
N PHE A 15 70.31 13.98 51.86
CA PHE A 15 70.03 14.16 50.43
C PHE A 15 68.52 14.22 50.15
N ALA A 16 67.71 13.39 50.82
CA ALA A 16 66.25 13.40 50.68
C ALA A 16 65.59 14.67 51.22
N VAL A 17 66.08 15.23 52.34
CA VAL A 17 65.55 16.49 52.90
C VAL A 17 65.94 17.71 52.06
N SER A 18 67.15 17.72 51.50
CA SER A 18 67.60 18.78 50.58
C SER A 18 66.87 18.72 49.24
N LEU A 19 66.61 17.52 48.71
CA LEU A 19 65.83 17.33 47.48
C LEU A 19 64.34 17.65 47.69
N ALA A 20 63.78 17.33 48.87
CA ALA A 20 62.41 17.70 49.23
C ALA A 20 62.23 19.21 49.41
N LEU A 21 63.21 19.94 49.95
CA LEU A 21 63.16 21.40 50.08
C LEU A 21 63.32 22.12 48.74
N VAL A 22 64.14 21.58 47.82
CA VAL A 22 64.24 22.11 46.44
C VAL A 22 63.00 21.75 45.62
N ALA A 23 62.42 20.56 45.80
CA ALA A 23 61.16 20.17 45.17
C ALA A 23 59.96 20.96 45.73
N PHE A 24 59.95 21.31 47.02
CA PHE A 24 58.89 22.13 47.62
C PHE A 24 59.02 23.61 47.25
N ALA A 25 60.25 24.12 47.12
CA ALA A 25 60.49 25.46 46.59
C ALA A 25 60.14 25.56 45.09
N ALA A 26 60.42 24.51 44.30
CA ALA A 26 60.02 24.42 42.89
C ALA A 26 58.49 24.22 42.72
N MET A 27 57.83 23.51 43.63
CA MET A 27 56.36 23.38 43.66
C MET A 27 55.66 24.64 44.16
N SER A 28 56.29 25.45 44.99
CA SER A 28 55.70 26.73 45.46
C SER A 28 55.80 27.84 44.40
N THR A 29 56.68 27.71 43.40
CA THR A 29 56.76 28.60 42.24
C THR A 29 56.00 28.12 41.01
N ALA A 30 55.37 26.93 41.06
CA ALA A 30 54.61 26.36 39.95
C ALA A 30 53.08 26.51 40.09
N VAL A 31 52.60 27.29 41.08
CA VAL A 31 51.16 27.54 41.32
C VAL A 31 50.71 28.93 40.86
N ALA A 32 51.56 29.69 40.16
CA ALA A 32 51.20 31.02 39.65
C ALA A 32 51.57 31.18 38.17
N THR A 33 51.08 30.26 37.35
CA THR A 33 50.81 30.49 35.92
C THR A 33 49.52 29.75 35.55
N HIS A 34 48.40 30.10 36.19
CA HIS A 34 47.19 30.16 35.39
C HIS A 34 47.38 31.40 34.53
N ALA A 35 47.27 31.23 33.21
CA ALA A 35 47.12 32.34 32.30
C ALA A 35 46.07 33.31 32.86
N GLU A 36 46.20 34.61 32.58
CA GLU A 36 45.05 35.51 32.67
C GLU A 36 43.94 34.90 31.82
N LEU A 37 43.04 34.15 32.45
CA LEU A 37 41.83 33.64 31.83
C LEU A 37 40.98 34.87 31.54
N VAL A 38 40.48 34.95 30.30
CA VAL A 38 39.56 36.00 29.87
C VAL A 38 38.37 36.01 30.85
N PRO A 39 38.10 37.12 31.56
CA PRO A 39 36.95 37.25 32.46
C PRO A 39 35.62 37.10 31.71
N ASP A 40 34.62 36.50 32.36
CA ASP A 40 33.29 36.30 31.75
C ASP A 40 32.62 37.63 31.37
N ASP A 41 32.86 38.71 32.12
CA ASP A 41 32.38 40.06 31.82
C ASP A 41 32.93 40.58 30.47
N ASP A 42 34.14 40.20 30.09
CA ASP A 42 34.74 40.59 28.82
C ASP A 42 34.07 39.85 27.66
N CYS A 43 33.69 38.58 27.85
CA CYS A 43 32.88 37.83 26.88
C CYS A 43 31.48 38.44 26.74
N LEU A 44 30.80 38.71 27.86
CA LEU A 44 29.44 39.25 27.87
C LEU A 44 29.37 40.68 27.31
N SER A 45 30.47 41.44 27.32
CA SER A 45 30.52 42.78 26.73
C SER A 45 30.18 42.81 25.23
N CYS A 46 30.37 41.68 24.54
CA CYS A 46 29.97 41.49 23.14
C CYS A 46 28.81 40.49 23.03
N HIS A 47 28.80 39.43 23.84
CA HIS A 47 27.85 38.31 23.72
C HIS A 47 26.53 38.49 24.48
N ASP A 48 26.28 39.60 25.19
CA ASP A 48 25.00 39.83 25.90
C ASP A 48 23.78 40.09 24.97
N GLY A 49 24.01 40.15 23.65
CA GLY A 49 23.01 40.44 22.62
C GLY A 49 22.88 41.93 22.29
N SER A 50 23.82 42.77 22.74
CA SER A 50 23.90 44.19 22.34
C SER A 50 24.51 44.40 20.94
N GLU A 51 25.27 43.43 20.43
CA GLU A 51 25.91 43.44 19.11
C GLU A 51 25.19 42.47 18.15
N ASP A 52 24.76 42.96 16.99
CA ASP A 52 23.92 42.19 16.04
C ASP A 52 24.72 41.11 15.26
N ASP A 53 26.04 41.28 15.15
CA ASP A 53 26.92 40.44 14.33
C ASP A 53 27.66 39.35 15.14
N VAL A 54 27.32 39.15 16.42
CA VAL A 54 27.91 38.10 17.29
C VAL A 54 26.82 37.24 17.95
N PRO A 55 27.06 35.92 18.17
CA PRO A 55 26.07 35.06 18.82
C PRO A 55 25.75 35.53 20.25
N ALA A 56 24.48 35.80 20.53
CA ALA A 56 24.05 36.23 21.85
C ALA A 56 23.88 35.05 22.82
N VAL A 57 24.37 35.23 24.04
CA VAL A 57 24.17 34.36 25.20
C VAL A 57 23.43 35.18 26.25
N THR A 58 22.26 34.72 26.67
CA THR A 58 21.53 35.37 27.76
C THR A 58 22.08 34.89 29.09
N PRO A 59 22.60 35.77 29.97
CA PRO A 59 23.14 35.37 31.27
C PRO A 59 22.15 34.54 32.10
N ALA A 60 20.86 34.90 32.04
CA ALA A 60 19.79 34.19 32.73
C ALA A 60 19.58 32.73 32.26
N ALA A 61 19.92 32.40 31.01
CA ALA A 61 19.85 31.02 30.53
C ALA A 61 21.02 30.17 31.04
N PHE A 62 22.21 30.78 31.14
CA PHE A 62 23.40 30.14 31.70
C PHE A 62 23.30 29.95 33.22
N GLU A 63 22.79 30.93 33.95
CA GLU A 63 22.45 30.79 35.37
C GLU A 63 21.39 29.68 35.61
N GLY A 64 20.55 29.38 34.62
CA GLY A 64 19.59 28.27 34.70
C GLY A 64 20.16 26.89 34.33
N SER A 65 21.43 26.83 33.93
CA SER A 65 22.11 25.62 33.50
C SER A 65 22.71 24.87 34.70
N ILE A 66 22.86 23.55 34.57
CA ILE A 66 23.63 22.73 35.53
C ILE A 66 25.12 23.14 35.59
N HIS A 67 25.57 23.92 34.61
CA HIS A 67 26.93 24.43 34.49
C HIS A 67 27.08 25.89 34.98
N GLU A 68 26.08 26.47 35.68
CA GLU A 68 26.10 27.87 36.17
C GLU A 68 27.36 28.27 36.95
N GLY A 69 28.09 27.31 37.54
CA GLY A 69 29.30 27.53 38.33
C GLY A 69 30.62 27.54 37.56
N PHE A 70 30.58 27.40 36.23
CA PHE A 70 31.75 27.45 35.35
C PHE A 70 31.87 28.80 34.66
N SER A 71 33.11 29.21 34.37
CA SER A 71 33.41 30.37 33.51
C SER A 71 33.31 30.01 32.03
N CYS A 72 33.11 31.00 31.15
CA CYS A 72 32.94 30.80 29.72
C CYS A 72 34.11 30.00 29.10
N VAL A 73 35.33 30.34 29.51
CA VAL A 73 36.58 29.70 29.04
C VAL A 73 36.83 28.30 29.61
N ASP A 74 36.03 27.85 30.59
CA ASP A 74 36.10 26.45 31.06
C ASP A 74 35.49 25.49 30.01
N CYS A 75 34.56 25.99 29.19
CA CYS A 75 33.95 25.25 28.08
C CYS A 75 34.59 25.63 26.74
N HIS A 76 34.94 26.90 26.55
CA HIS A 76 35.59 27.44 25.35
C HIS A 76 37.11 27.55 25.55
N VAL A 77 37.74 26.40 25.71
CA VAL A 77 39.15 26.27 26.12
C VAL A 77 40.16 26.79 25.09
N ASP A 78 39.73 27.02 23.85
CA ASP A 78 40.50 27.55 22.74
C ASP A 78 40.56 29.10 22.73
N ILE A 79 39.74 29.77 23.54
CA ILE A 79 39.75 31.24 23.66
C ILE A 79 40.89 31.67 24.60
N THR A 80 41.95 32.21 23.99
CA THR A 80 43.11 32.74 24.73
C THR A 80 43.24 34.26 24.69
N GLU A 81 42.48 34.93 23.83
CA GLU A 81 42.44 36.39 23.69
C GLU A 81 41.07 36.87 23.19
N VAL A 82 40.67 38.09 23.56
CA VAL A 82 39.44 38.75 23.09
C VAL A 82 39.80 40.15 22.55
N PRO A 83 39.28 40.56 21.37
CA PRO A 83 38.40 39.82 20.46
C PRO A 83 39.08 38.58 19.85
N HIS A 84 38.36 37.46 19.79
CA HIS A 84 38.86 36.21 19.23
C HIS A 84 38.58 36.11 17.72
N ASP A 85 39.18 35.11 17.06
CA ASP A 85 38.93 34.82 15.64
C ASP A 85 37.47 34.35 15.38
N GLU A 86 36.98 34.48 14.14
CA GLU A 86 35.58 34.18 13.76
C GLU A 86 35.23 32.68 13.82
N GLU A 87 36.21 31.78 13.72
CA GLU A 87 35.99 30.33 13.68
C GLU A 87 36.63 29.68 14.92
N LEU A 88 35.80 29.46 15.94
CA LEU A 88 36.17 28.78 17.19
C LEU A 88 35.82 27.29 17.15
N GLU A 89 36.55 26.51 17.93
CA GLU A 89 36.20 25.12 18.17
C GLU A 89 34.92 25.00 19.02
N PRO A 90 34.13 23.92 18.85
CA PRO A 90 32.97 23.68 19.71
C PRO A 90 33.37 23.53 21.19
N ALA A 91 32.43 23.84 22.09
CA ALA A 91 32.63 23.68 23.53
C ALA A 91 33.15 22.27 23.89
N ALA A 92 34.21 22.23 24.70
CA ALA A 92 35.00 21.05 24.98
C ALA A 92 34.37 20.15 26.06
N CYS A 93 33.11 19.72 25.87
CA CYS A 93 32.37 18.90 26.84
C CYS A 93 33.14 17.62 27.25
N GLY A 94 33.97 17.09 26.35
CA GLY A 94 34.74 15.86 26.53
C GLY A 94 35.87 15.94 27.56
N GLU A 95 36.35 17.14 27.91
CA GLU A 95 37.38 17.32 28.95
C GLU A 95 36.86 16.86 30.32
N CYS A 96 35.56 17.04 30.57
CA CYS A 96 34.89 16.61 31.80
C CYS A 96 34.01 15.36 31.62
N HIS A 97 33.39 15.17 30.45
CA HIS A 97 32.47 14.04 30.14
C HIS A 97 33.09 13.01 29.20
N SER A 98 34.36 12.67 29.43
CA SER A 98 35.12 11.73 28.59
C SER A 98 34.46 10.37 28.43
N ASP A 99 33.77 9.87 29.46
CA ASP A 99 33.03 8.61 29.43
C ASP A 99 31.86 8.64 28.43
N MET A 100 31.17 9.77 28.31
CA MET A 100 30.07 9.95 27.34
C MET A 100 30.61 10.13 25.92
N VAL A 101 31.74 10.82 25.76
CA VAL A 101 32.42 10.96 24.46
C VAL A 101 32.91 9.61 23.93
N ASP A 102 33.48 8.79 24.81
CA ASP A 102 33.92 7.43 24.47
C ASP A 102 32.75 6.52 24.04
N MET A 103 31.54 6.79 24.53
CA MET A 103 30.33 6.06 24.13
C MET A 103 29.71 6.60 22.85
N TYR A 104 29.55 7.93 22.74
CA TYR A 104 28.87 8.58 21.63
C TYR A 104 29.79 8.77 20.42
N THR A 105 30.18 7.65 19.84
CA THR A 105 31.05 7.58 18.66
C THR A 105 30.27 7.32 17.37
N GLN A 106 29.05 6.81 17.48
CA GLN A 106 28.20 6.40 16.37
C GLN A 106 26.73 6.73 16.65
N HIS A 107 26.01 7.14 15.61
CA HIS A 107 24.56 7.30 15.64
C HIS A 107 23.96 6.63 14.39
N GLY A 108 23.55 5.37 14.54
CA GLY A 108 23.09 4.57 13.41
C GLY A 108 24.25 4.24 12.46
N LEU A 109 24.15 4.63 11.19
CA LEU A 109 25.21 4.33 10.21
C LEU A 109 26.36 5.35 10.19
N GLY A 110 26.15 6.55 10.74
CA GLY A 110 27.15 7.63 10.76
C GLY A 110 28.05 7.61 12.00
N PHE A 111 29.26 8.15 11.86
CA PHE A 111 30.26 8.30 12.93
C PHE A 111 30.48 9.76 13.32
N VAL A 112 30.40 10.04 14.62
CA VAL A 112 30.52 11.40 15.19
C VAL A 112 31.90 11.97 14.86
N GLY A 113 31.95 13.22 14.40
CA GLY A 113 33.18 13.92 13.99
C GLY A 113 33.71 13.53 12.60
N ILE A 114 33.07 12.58 11.91
CA ILE A 114 33.36 12.26 10.49
C ILE A 114 32.24 12.79 9.59
N ASP A 115 30.99 12.56 9.99
CA ASP A 115 29.82 13.07 9.29
C ASP A 115 29.40 14.42 9.89
N PRO A 116 29.40 15.51 9.10
CA PRO A 116 29.09 16.86 9.60
C PRO A 116 27.63 17.03 10.01
N ASP A 117 26.73 16.18 9.53
CA ASP A 117 25.28 16.28 9.77
C ASP A 117 24.83 15.45 10.98
N LEU A 118 25.77 14.82 11.70
CA LEU A 118 25.46 14.10 12.93
C LEU A 118 25.23 15.04 14.11
N PRO A 119 24.22 14.76 14.95
CA PRO A 119 23.95 15.60 16.11
C PRO A 119 25.11 15.52 17.10
N THR A 120 25.53 16.67 17.61
CA THR A 120 26.57 16.81 18.63
C THR A 120 25.95 16.78 20.03
N CYS A 121 26.77 16.85 21.07
CA CYS A 121 26.29 16.92 22.45
C CYS A 121 25.31 18.08 22.65
N SER A 122 25.61 19.26 22.08
CA SER A 122 24.77 20.45 22.22
C SER A 122 23.48 20.37 21.40
N THR A 123 23.45 19.61 20.32
CA THR A 123 22.21 19.35 19.57
C THR A 123 21.16 18.64 20.44
N CYS A 124 21.59 17.71 21.30
CA CYS A 124 20.69 16.95 22.15
C CYS A 124 20.46 17.60 23.52
N HIS A 125 21.50 18.19 24.13
CA HIS A 125 21.46 18.71 25.51
C HIS A 125 21.18 20.20 25.62
N GLY A 126 21.29 20.97 24.52
CA GLY A 126 21.38 22.42 24.56
C GLY A 126 22.83 22.90 24.69
N SER A 127 23.04 24.22 24.65
CA SER A 127 24.38 24.81 24.73
C SER A 127 24.60 25.50 26.07
N HIS A 128 24.13 26.74 26.21
CA HIS A 128 24.26 27.51 27.44
C HIS A 128 23.09 27.29 28.41
N ASP A 129 22.09 26.48 28.05
CA ASP A 129 20.85 26.25 28.79
C ASP A 129 20.66 24.77 29.18
N ILE A 130 21.76 24.04 29.40
CA ILE A 130 21.73 22.61 29.71
C ILE A 130 21.11 22.38 31.10
N ARG A 131 19.94 21.76 31.13
CA ARG A 131 19.20 21.44 32.37
C ARG A 131 19.27 19.96 32.71
N GLU A 132 19.10 19.64 33.99
CA GLU A 132 19.03 18.25 34.45
C GLU A 132 17.89 17.50 33.75
N VAL A 133 18.09 16.22 33.41
CA VAL A 133 17.12 15.41 32.64
C VAL A 133 15.77 15.28 33.36
N SER A 134 15.72 15.40 34.69
CA SER A 134 14.49 15.38 35.48
C SER A 134 13.72 16.70 35.47
N ASP A 135 14.34 17.79 35.00
CA ASP A 135 13.66 19.08 34.86
C ASP A 135 12.65 19.01 33.69
N PRO A 136 11.35 19.28 33.93
CA PRO A 136 10.36 19.32 32.86
C PRO A 136 10.67 20.31 31.74
N GLU A 137 11.47 21.35 31.97
CA GLU A 137 11.91 22.31 30.95
C GLU A 137 13.20 21.88 30.22
N SER A 138 13.80 20.74 30.59
CA SER A 138 14.97 20.19 29.90
C SER A 138 14.57 19.66 28.52
N ILE A 139 15.42 19.92 27.52
CA ILE A 139 15.26 19.42 26.15
C ILE A 139 15.32 17.88 26.14
N THR A 140 16.11 17.27 27.03
CA THR A 140 16.30 15.82 27.13
C THR A 140 15.33 15.13 28.09
N HIS A 141 14.41 15.89 28.70
CA HIS A 141 13.36 15.34 29.56
C HIS A 141 12.55 14.28 28.82
N PRO A 142 12.16 13.15 29.45
CA PRO A 142 11.42 12.07 28.79
C PRO A 142 10.23 12.52 27.94
N SER A 143 9.48 13.55 28.36
CA SER A 143 8.32 14.10 27.63
C SER A 143 8.67 14.93 26.38
N HIS A 144 9.95 15.17 26.13
CA HIS A 144 10.46 15.98 25.03
C HIS A 144 11.33 15.19 24.05
N ARG A 145 11.69 13.94 24.38
CA ARG A 145 12.66 13.13 23.61
C ARG A 145 12.22 12.90 22.17
N GLU A 146 10.91 12.78 21.92
CA GLU A 146 10.32 12.67 20.59
C GLU A 146 10.68 13.88 19.73
N LYS A 147 10.62 15.08 20.31
CA LYS A 147 10.91 16.32 19.60
C LYS A 147 12.40 16.41 19.25
N VAL A 148 13.29 15.99 20.16
CA VAL A 148 14.74 16.00 19.93
C VAL A 148 15.12 15.10 18.77
N CYS A 149 14.74 13.82 18.82
CA CYS A 149 15.00 12.90 17.71
C CYS A 149 14.27 13.34 16.43
N GLY A 150 13.08 13.91 16.60
CA GLY A 150 12.19 14.41 15.55
C GLY A 150 12.73 15.58 14.73
N GLN A 151 13.67 16.38 15.28
CA GLN A 151 14.31 17.48 14.53
C GLN A 151 14.94 16.97 13.23
N CYS A 152 15.56 15.78 13.29
CA CYS A 152 16.18 15.13 12.13
C CYS A 152 15.30 13.98 11.59
N HIS A 153 14.80 13.09 12.45
CA HIS A 153 14.06 11.89 12.04
C HIS A 153 12.57 12.13 11.71
N GLY A 154 12.06 13.34 11.95
CA GLY A 154 10.76 13.81 11.49
C GLY A 154 10.82 14.56 10.15
N ASP A 155 12.01 14.97 9.70
CA ASP A 155 12.19 15.65 8.42
C ASP A 155 12.43 14.64 7.29
N ILE A 156 11.49 14.60 6.36
CA ILE A 156 11.51 13.74 5.17
C ILE A 156 12.69 14.07 4.25
N ASN A 157 13.10 15.34 4.16
CA ASN A 157 14.20 15.74 3.30
C ASN A 157 15.52 15.26 3.88
N PHE A 158 15.77 15.53 5.17
CA PHE A 158 16.92 15.02 5.90
C PHE A 158 17.00 13.49 5.78
N ALA A 159 15.91 12.79 6.11
CA ALA A 159 15.88 11.32 6.02
C ALA A 159 16.10 10.79 4.60
N LYS A 160 15.78 11.56 3.56
CA LYS A 160 16.02 11.19 2.16
C LYS A 160 17.48 11.39 1.77
N GLU A 161 18.08 12.50 2.19
CA GLU A 161 19.47 12.85 1.92
C GLU A 161 20.44 11.84 2.55
N HIS A 162 20.17 11.44 3.81
CA HIS A 162 20.99 10.48 4.55
C HIS A 162 20.56 9.01 4.38
N ASP A 163 19.75 8.71 3.37
CA ASP A 163 19.23 7.36 3.06
C ASP A 163 18.63 6.59 4.26
N ILE A 164 18.03 7.30 5.22
CA ILE A 164 17.37 6.70 6.38
C ILE A 164 16.13 5.93 5.90
N THR A 165 15.98 4.66 6.29
CA THR A 165 14.94 3.77 5.73
C THR A 165 13.52 4.32 5.90
N LEU A 166 13.19 4.79 7.11
CA LEU A 166 11.88 5.37 7.43
C LEU A 166 11.94 6.90 7.34
N LYS A 167 11.30 7.48 6.33
CA LYS A 167 11.43 8.91 6.01
C LYS A 167 10.69 9.85 6.99
N ASN A 168 9.70 9.37 7.74
CA ASN A 168 9.03 10.15 8.78
C ASN A 168 8.76 9.23 9.99
N ALA A 169 9.82 8.96 10.75
CA ALA A 169 9.75 8.07 11.89
C ALA A 169 8.91 8.67 13.02
N LEU A 170 9.05 9.98 13.26
CA LEU A 170 8.26 10.69 14.28
C LEU A 170 6.76 10.60 13.99
N GLY A 171 6.34 10.98 12.78
CA GLY A 171 4.91 10.96 12.43
C GLY A 171 4.30 9.55 12.45
N SER A 172 5.10 8.50 12.24
CA SER A 172 4.65 7.12 12.43
C SER A 172 4.47 6.79 13.91
N TYR A 173 5.47 7.12 14.73
CA TYR A 173 5.47 6.93 16.18
C TYR A 173 4.30 7.61 16.88
N GLU A 174 4.00 8.86 16.53
CA GLU A 174 2.88 9.62 17.11
C GLU A 174 1.51 8.96 16.87
N THR A 175 1.38 8.09 15.87
CA THR A 175 0.16 7.32 15.60
C THR A 175 0.15 5.93 16.23
N SER A 176 1.26 5.51 16.83
CA SER A 176 1.37 4.21 17.52
C SER A 176 0.73 4.24 18.89
N VAL A 177 0.49 3.07 19.48
CA VAL A 177 0.00 2.94 20.85
C VAL A 177 0.96 3.56 21.86
N HIS A 178 2.28 3.47 21.64
CA HIS A 178 3.29 4.09 22.51
C HIS A 178 3.26 5.61 22.37
N GLY A 179 3.27 6.15 21.15
CA GLY A 179 3.22 7.60 20.93
C GLY A 179 1.92 8.24 21.41
N LEU A 180 0.78 7.59 21.19
CA LEU A 180 -0.50 8.06 21.71
C LEU A 180 -0.54 8.03 23.25
N ALA A 181 -0.02 6.97 23.89
CA ALA A 181 0.07 6.89 25.34
C ALA A 181 1.01 7.96 25.92
N HIS A 182 2.13 8.21 25.23
CA HIS A 182 3.08 9.26 25.59
C HIS A 182 2.43 10.66 25.53
N LEU A 183 1.71 10.96 24.44
CA LEU A 183 1.07 12.26 24.19
C LEU A 183 -0.18 12.51 25.06
N ALA A 184 -0.97 11.47 25.35
CA ALA A 184 -2.27 11.62 26.02
C ALA A 184 -2.15 11.86 27.54
N ASP A 185 -1.26 11.14 28.21
CA ASP A 185 -1.20 11.13 29.68
C ASP A 185 0.02 11.87 30.24
N GLY A 186 0.93 12.38 29.38
CA GLY A 186 2.27 12.81 29.80
C GLY A 186 3.01 11.70 30.54
N SER A 187 2.59 10.44 30.32
CA SER A 187 3.04 9.28 31.06
C SER A 187 4.45 8.95 30.62
N SER A 188 5.41 9.18 31.52
CA SER A 188 6.81 8.76 31.38
C SER A 188 7.00 7.24 31.28
N GLN A 189 5.91 6.46 31.30
CA GLN A 189 5.93 5.00 31.20
C GLN A 189 5.76 4.48 29.76
N ALA A 190 5.33 5.32 28.82
CA ALA A 190 5.27 4.94 27.41
C ALA A 190 6.68 4.91 26.81
N ALA A 191 6.99 3.85 26.04
CA ALA A 191 8.31 3.68 25.44
C ALA A 191 8.60 4.76 24.40
N THR A 192 9.71 5.48 24.59
CA THR A 192 10.22 6.55 23.73
C THR A 192 11.22 6.03 22.70
N CYS A 193 11.71 6.88 21.80
CA CYS A 193 12.74 6.52 20.81
C CYS A 193 13.98 5.89 21.47
N SER A 194 14.42 6.44 22.61
CA SER A 194 15.60 5.97 23.33
C SER A 194 15.44 4.60 23.99
N ASP A 195 14.22 4.20 24.34
CA ASP A 195 13.96 2.91 24.98
C ASP A 195 14.12 1.75 23.99
N CYS A 196 13.85 2.02 22.70
CA CYS A 196 14.00 1.04 21.62
C CYS A 196 15.37 1.11 20.94
N HIS A 197 15.91 2.31 20.69
CA HIS A 197 17.16 2.50 19.93
C HIS A 197 18.41 2.58 20.80
N GLY A 198 18.27 2.93 22.08
CA GLY A 198 19.38 3.06 23.02
C GLY A 198 19.88 1.70 23.50
N THR A 199 21.12 1.37 23.18
CA THR A 199 21.72 0.11 23.62
C THR A 199 21.91 0.13 25.13
N GLY A 200 21.32 -0.84 25.83
CA GLY A 200 21.34 -0.87 27.30
C GLY A 200 20.57 0.29 27.95
N ARG A 201 19.59 0.89 27.25
CA ARG A 201 18.89 2.12 27.64
C ARG A 201 19.79 3.35 27.73
N ASN A 202 20.90 3.34 26.98
CA ASN A 202 21.77 4.50 26.85
C ASN A 202 21.57 5.17 25.49
N VAL A 203 21.11 6.42 25.49
CA VAL A 203 20.89 7.24 24.28
C VAL A 203 22.20 7.69 23.62
N HIS A 204 23.32 7.64 24.35
CA HIS A 204 24.65 7.88 23.79
C HIS A 204 25.21 6.66 23.05
N LEU A 205 24.46 5.54 22.99
CA LEU A 205 24.87 4.33 22.27
C LEU A 205 23.77 3.85 21.31
N ILE A 206 23.60 4.58 20.21
CA ILE A 206 22.62 4.30 19.15
C ILE A 206 23.34 3.61 17.98
N LEU A 207 23.16 2.29 17.90
CA LEU A 207 23.86 1.44 16.95
C LEU A 207 22.94 1.00 15.80
N PRO A 208 23.47 0.78 14.58
CA PRO A 208 22.66 0.36 13.45
C PRO A 208 22.15 -1.08 13.65
N ALA A 209 21.01 -1.42 13.05
CA ALA A 209 20.38 -2.74 13.22
C ALA A 209 21.29 -3.94 12.87
N GLY A 210 22.28 -3.75 11.99
CA GLY A 210 23.26 -4.79 11.64
C GLY A 210 24.30 -5.07 12.73
N ASN A 211 24.45 -4.20 13.73
CA ASN A 211 25.37 -4.40 14.84
C ASN A 211 24.73 -5.34 15.88
N SER A 212 25.46 -6.39 16.28
CA SER A 212 24.96 -7.40 17.24
C SER A 212 24.68 -6.84 18.64
N MET A 213 25.27 -5.70 18.99
CA MET A 213 25.03 -5.02 20.27
C MET A 213 23.81 -4.08 20.20
N SER A 214 23.31 -3.74 19.01
CA SER A 214 22.21 -2.80 18.86
C SER A 214 20.93 -3.33 19.51
N ALA A 215 20.21 -2.48 20.24
CA ALA A 215 18.90 -2.80 20.81
C ALA A 215 17.85 -3.14 19.72
N ILE A 216 18.02 -2.63 18.51
CA ILE A 216 17.15 -2.92 17.36
C ILE A 216 17.70 -4.01 16.43
N ASN A 217 18.75 -4.73 16.83
CA ASN A 217 19.17 -5.92 16.10
C ASN A 217 18.07 -6.98 16.16
N HIS A 218 17.84 -7.69 15.05
CA HIS A 218 16.82 -8.74 14.95
C HIS A 218 16.78 -9.68 16.16
N PHE A 219 17.93 -10.15 16.64
CA PHE A 219 17.99 -11.08 17.78
C PHE A 219 17.78 -10.42 19.15
N ASN A 220 17.93 -9.10 19.25
CA ASN A 220 17.78 -8.33 20.49
C ASN A 220 16.38 -7.75 20.65
N ILE A 221 15.61 -7.57 19.57
CA ILE A 221 14.25 -7.00 19.59
C ILE A 221 13.35 -7.64 20.67
N PRO A 222 13.27 -8.97 20.84
CA PRO A 222 12.45 -9.55 21.90
C PRO A 222 12.88 -9.14 23.31
N ASN A 223 14.18 -8.91 23.54
CA ASN A 223 14.69 -8.41 24.82
C ASN A 223 14.41 -6.92 24.99
N THR A 224 14.45 -6.14 23.91
CA THR A 224 14.11 -4.71 23.91
C THR A 224 12.64 -4.49 24.27
N CYS A 225 11.71 -5.22 23.63
CA CYS A 225 10.31 -5.21 24.02
C CYS A 225 10.11 -5.76 25.45
N GLY A 226 10.86 -6.80 25.82
CA GLY A 226 10.81 -7.46 27.13
C GLY A 226 11.22 -6.60 28.32
N GLN A 227 11.81 -5.41 28.10
CA GLN A 227 12.09 -4.46 29.18
C GLN A 227 10.81 -3.94 29.85
N CYS A 228 9.70 -3.91 29.09
CA CYS A 228 8.37 -3.53 29.59
C CYS A 228 7.34 -4.67 29.44
N HIS A 229 7.51 -5.55 28.43
CA HIS A 229 6.66 -6.71 28.15
C HIS A 229 7.34 -8.03 28.55
N GLU A 230 7.70 -8.13 29.83
CA GLU A 230 8.50 -9.26 30.34
C GLU A 230 7.79 -10.60 30.16
N GLU A 231 6.49 -10.66 30.46
CA GLU A 231 5.70 -11.89 30.37
C GLU A 231 5.60 -12.39 28.93
N GLU A 232 5.31 -11.49 27.98
CA GLU A 232 5.21 -11.81 26.56
C GLU A 232 6.56 -12.21 25.96
N SER A 233 7.63 -11.53 26.36
CA SER A 233 9.00 -11.86 25.94
C SER A 233 9.42 -13.24 26.45
N ALA A 234 9.14 -13.54 27.73
CA ALA A 234 9.38 -14.85 28.32
C ALA A 234 8.62 -15.95 27.58
N ALA A 235 7.34 -15.73 27.27
CA ALA A 235 6.52 -16.65 26.48
C ALA A 235 7.08 -16.86 25.07
N TYR A 236 7.47 -15.78 24.38
CA TYR A 236 8.07 -15.81 23.03
C TYR A 236 9.27 -16.75 22.98
N TRP A 237 10.12 -16.62 23.98
CA TRP A 237 11.32 -17.41 24.16
C TRP A 237 11.07 -18.88 24.51
N GLU A 238 9.90 -19.24 25.04
CA GLU A 238 9.48 -20.63 25.22
C GLU A 238 8.92 -21.25 23.92
N GLY A 239 8.44 -20.42 22.99
CA GLY A 239 7.89 -20.85 21.70
C GLY A 239 8.95 -21.23 20.66
N ILE A 240 8.51 -21.88 19.59
CA ILE A 240 9.39 -22.38 18.52
C ILE A 240 10.11 -21.26 17.76
N HIS A 241 9.44 -20.12 17.55
CA HIS A 241 10.07 -18.95 16.91
C HIS A 241 11.22 -18.40 17.76
N GLY A 242 11.00 -18.22 19.07
CA GLY A 242 12.05 -17.78 19.99
C GLY A 242 13.18 -18.79 20.12
N GLU A 243 12.89 -20.08 20.17
CA GLU A 243 13.92 -21.11 20.19
C GLU A 243 14.82 -21.05 18.94
N MET A 244 14.23 -20.91 17.75
CA MET A 244 14.99 -20.79 16.50
C MET A 244 15.77 -19.47 16.42
N ALA A 245 15.20 -18.36 16.89
CA ALA A 245 15.87 -17.06 16.93
C ALA A 245 17.12 -17.12 17.82
N ARG A 246 17.06 -17.81 18.98
CA ARG A 246 18.25 -18.05 19.84
C ARG A 246 19.35 -18.84 19.15
N ARG A 247 19.00 -19.70 18.20
CA ARG A 247 19.95 -20.48 17.40
C ARG A 247 20.57 -19.65 16.26
N GLY A 248 20.19 -18.38 16.13
CA GLY A 248 20.74 -17.46 15.13
C GLY A 248 20.03 -17.55 13.78
N ASP A 249 18.81 -18.09 13.72
CA ASP A 249 18.05 -18.09 12.47
C ASP A 249 17.39 -16.74 12.23
N THR A 250 17.73 -16.08 11.13
CA THR A 250 17.20 -14.76 10.74
C THR A 250 15.89 -14.83 9.97
N HIS A 251 15.36 -16.03 9.69
CA HIS A 251 14.14 -16.20 8.90
C HIS A 251 12.90 -16.47 9.77
N VAL A 252 13.08 -16.48 11.10
CA VAL A 252 11.96 -16.62 12.04
C VAL A 252 11.51 -15.25 12.53
N PRO A 253 10.20 -15.07 12.77
CA PRO A 253 9.68 -13.77 13.15
C PRO A 253 10.01 -13.42 14.61
N VAL A 254 10.31 -12.15 14.86
CA VAL A 254 10.40 -11.52 16.18
C VAL A 254 9.22 -10.55 16.39
N CYS A 255 9.17 -9.87 17.53
CA CYS A 255 8.04 -9.02 17.93
C CYS A 255 7.60 -8.03 16.84
N THR A 256 8.56 -7.39 16.16
CA THR A 256 8.29 -6.39 15.11
C THR A 256 7.74 -6.98 13.81
N ASP A 257 8.00 -8.27 13.52
CA ASP A 257 7.45 -8.93 12.34
C ASP A 257 5.93 -9.15 12.47
N CYS A 258 5.44 -9.30 13.71
CA CYS A 258 4.01 -9.43 13.98
C CYS A 258 3.34 -8.09 14.28
N HIS A 259 3.92 -7.27 15.16
CA HIS A 259 3.31 -6.03 15.65
C HIS A 259 3.62 -4.79 14.79
N GLY A 260 4.65 -4.85 13.95
CA GLY A 260 5.23 -3.67 13.32
C GLY A 260 6.24 -2.96 14.23
N GLU A 261 6.69 -1.79 13.81
CA GLU A 261 7.73 -1.00 14.47
C GLU A 261 7.20 0.37 14.93
N HIS A 262 7.68 1.50 14.40
CA HIS A 262 7.24 2.84 14.78
C HIS A 262 5.73 3.09 14.64
N GLY A 263 4.95 2.21 13.99
CA GLY A 263 3.49 2.33 13.85
C GLY A 263 2.69 1.25 14.58
N ILE A 264 3.20 0.66 15.67
CA ILE A 264 2.50 -0.41 16.42
C ILE A 264 1.11 0.07 16.87
N LEU A 265 0.06 -0.65 16.44
CA LEU A 265 -1.33 -0.39 16.79
C LEU A 265 -1.84 -1.41 17.82
N PRO A 266 -2.81 -1.03 18.68
CA PRO A 266 -3.36 -1.95 19.66
C PRO A 266 -4.11 -3.12 18.98
N PRO A 267 -4.17 -4.32 19.59
CA PRO A 267 -4.76 -5.51 18.94
C PRO A 267 -6.25 -5.41 18.59
N ASP A 268 -6.99 -4.51 19.24
CA ASP A 268 -8.40 -4.25 18.96
C ASP A 268 -8.63 -3.31 17.76
N ASP A 269 -7.59 -2.61 17.29
CA ASP A 269 -7.68 -1.80 16.07
C ASP A 269 -7.71 -2.72 14.83
N PRO A 270 -8.76 -2.66 13.97
CA PRO A 270 -8.86 -3.51 12.77
C PRO A 270 -7.73 -3.32 11.74
N ARG A 271 -6.93 -2.25 11.86
CA ARG A 271 -5.76 -1.98 11.02
C ARG A 271 -4.50 -2.66 11.56
N SER A 272 -4.49 -3.03 12.85
CA SER A 272 -3.37 -3.72 13.47
C SER A 272 -3.13 -5.07 12.83
N ASN A 273 -1.87 -5.40 12.56
CA ASN A 273 -1.47 -6.67 11.97
C ASN A 273 -1.94 -7.84 12.86
N VAL A 274 -1.84 -7.67 14.18
CA VAL A 274 -2.26 -8.68 15.17
C VAL A 274 -3.74 -8.61 15.54
N SER A 275 -4.56 -7.85 14.82
CA SER A 275 -6.00 -7.82 15.07
C SER A 275 -6.67 -9.14 14.70
N PRO A 276 -7.80 -9.50 15.35
CA PRO A 276 -8.47 -10.78 15.11
C PRO A 276 -8.80 -11.06 13.64
N PHE A 277 -9.00 -10.02 12.83
CA PHE A 277 -9.31 -10.09 11.41
C PHE A 277 -8.09 -10.33 10.51
N ARG A 278 -6.91 -9.91 10.97
CA ARG A 278 -5.69 -9.78 10.17
C ARG A 278 -4.63 -10.83 10.48
N VAL A 279 -4.65 -11.44 11.67
CA VAL A 279 -3.69 -12.47 12.07
C VAL A 279 -3.52 -13.56 11.00
N ALA A 280 -4.64 -14.09 10.48
CA ALA A 280 -4.58 -15.13 9.46
C ALA A 280 -4.03 -14.62 8.12
N GLU A 281 -4.52 -13.50 7.60
CA GLU A 281 -4.18 -13.04 6.24
C GLU A 281 -2.84 -12.29 6.17
N SER A 282 -2.52 -11.44 7.13
CA SER A 282 -1.37 -10.54 7.07
C SER A 282 -0.24 -10.83 8.05
N THR A 283 -0.48 -11.60 9.12
CA THR A 283 0.59 -11.89 10.10
C THR A 283 1.23 -13.25 9.85
N CYS A 284 0.43 -14.32 9.80
CA CYS A 284 0.98 -15.68 9.72
C CYS A 284 1.20 -16.13 8.27
N THR A 285 0.24 -15.90 7.37
CA THR A 285 0.28 -16.38 5.98
C THR A 285 1.54 -15.95 5.20
N PRO A 286 2.02 -14.69 5.28
CA PRO A 286 3.20 -14.27 4.52
C PRO A 286 4.46 -15.09 4.81
N CYS A 287 4.62 -15.61 6.03
CA CYS A 287 5.77 -16.46 6.38
C CYS A 287 5.49 -17.95 6.12
N HIS A 288 4.30 -18.44 6.48
CA HIS A 288 3.95 -19.86 6.41
C HIS A 288 3.51 -20.34 5.01
N GLU A 289 3.31 -19.42 4.06
CA GLU A 289 2.92 -19.73 2.68
C GLU A 289 3.96 -19.24 1.65
N THR A 290 5.15 -18.84 2.11
CA THR A 290 6.25 -18.42 1.25
C THR A 290 7.13 -19.60 0.91
N ALA A 291 7.14 -20.01 -0.37
CA ALA A 291 7.90 -21.15 -0.88
C ALA A 291 9.36 -21.25 -0.36
N ARG A 292 10.07 -20.12 -0.25
CA ARG A 292 11.44 -20.06 0.28
C ARG A 292 11.54 -20.51 1.74
N ILE A 293 10.59 -20.13 2.59
CA ILE A 293 10.56 -20.49 4.01
C ILE A 293 10.12 -21.95 4.14
N ASN A 294 9.05 -22.34 3.43
CA ASN A 294 8.56 -23.72 3.45
C ASN A 294 9.62 -24.73 2.98
N GLU A 295 10.36 -24.44 1.91
CA GLU A 295 11.43 -25.31 1.43
C GLU A 295 12.58 -25.42 2.44
N ARG A 296 12.97 -24.30 3.08
CA ARG A 296 14.04 -24.26 4.08
C ARG A 296 13.75 -25.15 5.29
N TYR A 297 12.52 -25.12 5.77
CA TYR A 297 12.11 -25.83 6.99
C TYR A 297 11.39 -27.15 6.70
N GLU A 298 11.29 -27.55 5.43
CA GLU A 298 10.47 -28.68 4.98
C GLU A 298 9.02 -28.58 5.51
N ALA A 299 8.52 -27.34 5.64
CA ALA A 299 7.21 -27.07 6.20
C ALA A 299 6.10 -27.33 5.17
N PRO A 300 4.93 -27.85 5.59
CA PRO A 300 3.79 -28.07 4.71
C PRO A 300 3.38 -26.80 3.96
N VAL A 301 2.97 -26.94 2.69
CA VAL A 301 2.46 -25.85 1.85
C VAL A 301 0.95 -25.95 1.76
N GLY A 302 0.26 -24.80 1.81
CA GLY A 302 -1.18 -24.71 1.63
C GLY A 302 -2.00 -24.79 2.91
N GLU A 303 -1.40 -25.02 4.08
CA GLU A 303 -2.14 -25.14 5.35
C GLU A 303 -2.81 -23.84 5.77
N THR A 304 -2.18 -22.69 5.50
CA THR A 304 -2.77 -21.38 5.79
C THR A 304 -3.93 -21.08 4.85
N ILE A 305 -3.78 -21.43 3.57
CA ILE A 305 -4.84 -21.28 2.55
C ILE A 305 -6.04 -22.15 2.92
N GLN A 306 -5.81 -23.40 3.36
CA GLN A 306 -6.87 -24.31 3.80
C GLN A 306 -7.63 -23.75 5.01
N PHE A 307 -6.93 -23.12 5.95
CA PHE A 307 -7.58 -22.42 7.06
C PHE A 307 -8.42 -21.24 6.56
N VAL A 308 -7.89 -20.41 5.67
CA VAL A 308 -8.60 -19.25 5.11
C VAL A 308 -9.88 -19.68 4.37
N ASP A 309 -9.84 -20.83 3.68
CA ASP A 309 -10.99 -21.41 2.98
C ASP A 309 -11.96 -22.16 3.93
N SER A 310 -11.58 -22.38 5.19
CA SER A 310 -12.44 -23.01 6.19
C SER A 310 -13.58 -22.07 6.63
N PHE A 311 -14.55 -22.61 7.37
CA PHE A 311 -15.62 -21.79 7.96
C PHE A 311 -15.07 -20.68 8.86
N HIS A 312 -14.04 -20.99 9.69
CA HIS A 312 -13.40 -20.01 10.56
C HIS A 312 -12.69 -18.91 9.75
N GLY A 313 -11.93 -19.28 8.71
CA GLY A 313 -11.25 -18.34 7.84
C GLY A 313 -12.20 -17.43 7.06
N LEU A 314 -13.25 -17.98 6.45
CA LEU A 314 -14.25 -17.21 5.71
C LEU A 314 -15.02 -16.24 6.62
N LYS A 315 -15.36 -16.67 7.83
CA LYS A 315 -16.01 -15.82 8.84
C LYS A 315 -15.09 -14.71 9.33
N SER A 316 -13.82 -15.02 9.60
CA SER A 316 -12.81 -14.03 10.00
C SER A 316 -12.65 -12.98 8.91
N LYS A 317 -12.58 -13.40 7.64
CA LYS A 317 -12.52 -12.51 6.47
C LYS A 317 -13.76 -11.65 6.29
N SER A 318 -14.92 -12.14 6.73
CA SER A 318 -16.17 -11.36 6.72
C SER A 318 -16.26 -10.31 7.84
N GLY A 319 -15.24 -10.21 8.70
CA GLY A 319 -15.19 -9.24 9.80
C GLY A 319 -15.84 -9.74 11.09
N ASP A 320 -15.97 -11.06 11.29
CA ASP A 320 -16.43 -11.63 12.55
C ASP A 320 -15.26 -11.74 13.54
N ALA A 321 -15.22 -10.90 14.57
CA ALA A 321 -14.13 -10.90 15.57
C ALA A 321 -14.24 -12.04 16.59
N THR A 322 -15.40 -12.73 16.62
CA THR A 322 -15.69 -13.77 17.62
C THR A 322 -15.32 -15.17 17.14
N VAL A 323 -15.02 -15.30 15.85
CA VAL A 323 -14.60 -16.57 15.27
C VAL A 323 -13.13 -16.85 15.58
N ALA A 324 -12.80 -18.14 15.72
CA ALA A 324 -11.43 -18.56 15.94
C ALA A 324 -10.52 -18.14 14.77
N ASN A 325 -9.31 -17.67 15.10
CA ASN A 325 -8.24 -17.39 14.16
C ASN A 325 -6.99 -18.22 14.51
N CYS A 326 -5.87 -17.99 13.81
CA CYS A 326 -4.63 -18.73 14.08
C CYS A 326 -4.19 -18.59 15.54
N ALA A 327 -4.28 -17.39 16.13
CA ALA A 327 -3.91 -17.13 17.53
C ALA A 327 -4.86 -17.77 18.55
N SER A 328 -6.09 -18.10 18.15
CA SER A 328 -7.05 -18.82 19.00
C SER A 328 -6.72 -20.30 19.19
N CYS A 329 -5.95 -20.88 18.26
CA CYS A 329 -5.52 -22.27 18.30
C CYS A 329 -4.02 -22.40 18.61
N HIS A 330 -3.20 -21.50 18.07
CA HIS A 330 -1.76 -21.41 18.28
C HIS A 330 -1.47 -20.22 19.19
N GLU A 331 -1.13 -20.47 20.45
CA GLU A 331 -0.84 -19.43 21.44
C GLU A 331 0.13 -18.36 20.88
N PRO A 332 -0.27 -17.09 20.71
CA PRO A 332 0.40 -16.15 19.80
C PRO A 332 1.83 -15.77 20.21
N HIS A 333 2.12 -15.72 21.51
CA HIS A 333 3.47 -15.51 22.03
C HIS A 333 4.14 -16.81 22.46
N ARG A 334 3.48 -17.97 22.45
CA ARG A 334 4.10 -19.24 22.81
C ARG A 334 3.68 -20.35 21.86
N THR A 335 3.94 -20.12 20.57
CA THR A 335 3.61 -21.09 19.54
C THR A 335 4.47 -22.33 19.73
N LEU A 336 3.85 -23.44 20.11
CA LEU A 336 4.52 -24.72 20.35
C LEU A 336 4.17 -25.75 19.28
N PRO A 337 5.10 -26.66 18.94
CA PRO A 337 4.83 -27.79 18.06
C PRO A 337 3.66 -28.66 18.54
N PRO A 338 2.89 -29.30 17.63
CA PRO A 338 1.71 -30.09 18.00
C PRO A 338 2.02 -31.35 18.81
N ASP A 339 3.26 -31.82 18.81
CA ASP A 339 3.74 -32.94 19.63
C ASP A 339 4.13 -32.52 21.06
N ASP A 340 4.29 -31.22 21.34
CA ASP A 340 4.51 -30.72 22.70
C ASP A 340 3.20 -30.85 23.51
N PRO A 341 3.21 -31.52 24.68
CA PRO A 341 2.01 -31.68 25.51
C PRO A 341 1.42 -30.37 26.04
N ARG A 342 2.20 -29.28 26.04
CA ARG A 342 1.74 -27.93 26.43
C ARG A 342 1.09 -27.17 25.26
N SER A 343 1.23 -27.65 24.02
CA SER A 343 0.67 -26.98 22.85
C SER A 343 -0.86 -27.08 22.84
N GLN A 344 -1.54 -25.95 22.56
CA GLN A 344 -3.00 -25.92 22.43
C GLN A 344 -3.51 -26.76 21.25
N VAL A 345 -2.69 -26.97 20.22
CA VAL A 345 -3.02 -27.84 19.08
C VAL A 345 -2.60 -29.30 19.26
N ASN A 346 -2.08 -29.66 20.44
CA ASN A 346 -1.79 -31.05 20.74
C ASN A 346 -3.09 -31.88 20.75
N PRO A 347 -3.12 -33.10 20.15
CA PRO A 347 -4.33 -33.93 20.09
C PRO A 347 -5.01 -34.20 21.43
N GLN A 348 -4.26 -34.20 22.54
CA GLN A 348 -4.83 -34.35 23.90
C GLN A 348 -5.53 -33.08 24.41
N ASN A 349 -5.16 -31.90 23.87
CA ASN A 349 -5.66 -30.60 24.31
C ASN A 349 -6.77 -30.04 23.40
N LEU A 350 -6.92 -30.55 22.17
CA LEU A 350 -7.87 -30.04 21.17
C LEU A 350 -9.31 -29.91 21.67
N GLN A 351 -9.80 -30.85 22.48
CA GLN A 351 -11.16 -30.75 23.03
C GLN A 351 -11.32 -29.52 23.94
N THR A 352 -10.31 -29.21 24.75
CA THR A 352 -10.27 -28.02 25.60
C THR A 352 -10.13 -26.76 24.76
N THR A 353 -9.20 -26.76 23.79
CA THR A 353 -8.95 -25.63 22.88
C THR A 353 -10.20 -25.24 22.10
N CYS A 354 -10.85 -26.21 21.44
CA CYS A 354 -12.12 -25.96 20.75
C CYS A 354 -13.25 -25.63 21.73
N GLY A 355 -13.19 -26.13 22.96
CA GLY A 355 -14.16 -25.91 24.02
C GLY A 355 -14.32 -24.46 24.46
N HIS A 356 -13.32 -23.60 24.23
CA HIS A 356 -13.41 -22.17 24.50
C HIS A 356 -14.54 -21.49 23.74
N CYS A 357 -14.82 -21.94 22.50
CA CYS A 357 -15.91 -21.42 21.67
C CYS A 357 -17.05 -22.45 21.52
N HIS A 358 -16.74 -23.75 21.52
CA HIS A 358 -17.69 -24.84 21.36
C HIS A 358 -17.86 -25.63 22.67
N GLN A 359 -18.63 -25.08 23.60
CA GLN A 359 -18.81 -25.59 24.97
C GLN A 359 -19.19 -27.09 25.08
N SER A 360 -19.78 -27.68 24.02
CA SER A 360 -20.22 -29.07 23.98
C SER A 360 -19.55 -29.91 22.88
N ILE A 361 -18.34 -29.54 22.43
CA ILE A 361 -17.63 -30.30 21.40
C ILE A 361 -17.17 -31.66 21.92
N SER A 362 -17.42 -32.72 21.15
CA SER A 362 -16.89 -34.06 21.45
C SER A 362 -15.41 -34.17 21.08
N ALA A 363 -14.69 -35.08 21.74
CA ALA A 363 -13.29 -35.35 21.41
C ALA A 363 -13.11 -35.77 19.94
N GLU A 364 -14.07 -36.54 19.39
CA GLU A 364 -14.06 -36.98 17.99
C GLU A 364 -14.20 -35.80 17.02
N MET A 365 -15.08 -34.84 17.33
CA MET A 365 -15.27 -33.65 16.51
C MET A 365 -14.06 -32.69 16.61
N ALA A 366 -13.50 -32.54 17.81
CA ALA A 366 -12.33 -31.68 18.05
C ALA A 366 -11.07 -32.18 17.31
N GLN A 367 -10.99 -33.47 16.99
CA GLN A 367 -9.87 -34.06 16.24
C GLN A 367 -10.00 -33.92 14.72
N ILE A 368 -11.09 -33.34 14.20
CA ILE A 368 -11.22 -33.09 12.76
C ILE A 368 -10.20 -32.02 12.35
N PRO A 369 -9.32 -32.30 11.38
CA PRO A 369 -8.25 -31.37 11.02
C PRO A 369 -8.81 -30.11 10.36
N ILE A 370 -8.34 -28.95 10.82
CA ILE A 370 -8.70 -27.63 10.28
C ILE A 370 -7.79 -27.23 9.11
N HIS A 371 -6.52 -27.65 9.15
CA HIS A 371 -5.52 -27.46 8.10
C HIS A 371 -5.45 -28.70 7.20
N GLN A 372 -6.56 -29.06 6.56
CA GLN A 372 -6.53 -30.12 5.56
C GLN A 372 -7.25 -29.68 4.29
N ALA A 373 -6.55 -29.82 3.16
CA ALA A 373 -7.19 -29.75 1.86
C ALA A 373 -8.32 -30.78 1.86
N ALA A 374 -9.52 -30.37 1.46
CA ALA A 374 -10.61 -31.30 1.20
C ALA A 374 -10.03 -32.48 0.43
N ALA A 375 -10.05 -33.68 1.03
CA ALA A 375 -9.29 -34.82 0.55
C ALA A 375 -9.46 -34.96 -0.97
N ALA A 376 -8.36 -34.86 -1.71
CA ALA A 376 -8.36 -35.04 -3.16
C ALA A 376 -8.62 -36.52 -3.45
N GLY A 377 -9.89 -36.89 -3.54
CA GLY A 377 -10.32 -38.25 -3.77
C GLY A 377 -11.53 -38.63 -2.91
N GLY A 378 -12.31 -39.57 -3.42
CA GLY A 378 -13.57 -40.01 -2.81
C GLY A 378 -14.80 -39.47 -3.55
N TRP A 379 -15.96 -39.65 -2.93
CA TRP A 379 -17.25 -39.30 -3.54
C TRP A 379 -17.37 -37.83 -3.97
N PRO A 380 -16.92 -36.82 -3.19
CA PRO A 380 -17.05 -35.43 -3.59
C PRO A 380 -16.26 -35.07 -4.86
N ASP A 381 -15.03 -35.57 -4.99
CA ASP A 381 -14.20 -35.31 -6.16
C ASP A 381 -14.73 -36.02 -7.42
N LEU A 382 -15.23 -37.25 -7.27
CA LEU A 382 -15.92 -37.96 -8.34
C LEU A 382 -17.18 -37.20 -8.79
N ILE A 383 -18.01 -36.76 -7.84
CA ILE A 383 -19.22 -35.98 -8.13
C ILE A 383 -18.84 -34.68 -8.84
N LYS A 384 -17.82 -33.96 -8.36
CA LYS A 384 -17.30 -32.75 -9.01
C LYS A 384 -16.91 -33.03 -10.46
N LYS A 385 -16.14 -34.09 -10.72
CA LYS A 385 -15.74 -34.49 -12.09
C LYS A 385 -16.94 -34.83 -12.97
N ILE A 386 -17.93 -35.56 -12.44
CA ILE A 386 -19.19 -35.86 -13.14
C ILE A 386 -19.92 -34.57 -13.49
N TYR A 387 -20.07 -33.64 -12.54
CA TYR A 387 -20.75 -32.36 -12.79
C TYR A 387 -20.00 -31.50 -13.79
N ILE A 388 -18.66 -31.45 -13.74
CA ILE A 388 -17.86 -30.73 -14.74
C ILE A 388 -18.10 -31.34 -16.13
N ALA A 389 -18.04 -32.66 -16.28
CA ALA A 389 -18.32 -33.33 -17.54
C ALA A 389 -19.76 -33.07 -18.03
N LEU A 390 -20.74 -33.15 -17.13
CA LEU A 390 -22.14 -32.87 -17.42
C LEU A 390 -22.32 -31.41 -17.88
N ILE A 391 -21.74 -30.44 -17.18
CA ILE A 391 -21.81 -29.01 -17.53
C ILE A 391 -21.19 -28.80 -18.91
N VAL A 392 -20.01 -29.34 -19.18
CA VAL A 392 -19.35 -29.21 -20.49
C VAL A 392 -20.19 -29.83 -21.60
N CYS A 393 -20.77 -31.02 -21.39
CA CYS A 393 -21.61 -31.68 -22.39
C CYS A 393 -22.94 -30.94 -22.62
N VAL A 394 -23.64 -30.56 -21.54
CA VAL A 394 -24.96 -29.92 -21.61
C VAL A 394 -24.84 -28.49 -22.11
N ILE A 395 -24.04 -27.66 -21.45
CA ILE A 395 -23.86 -26.26 -21.84
C ILE A 395 -23.12 -26.16 -23.18
N GLY A 396 -22.12 -27.01 -23.42
CA GLY A 396 -21.44 -27.07 -24.72
C GLY A 396 -22.38 -27.50 -25.86
N GLY A 397 -23.26 -28.48 -25.61
CA GLY A 397 -24.28 -28.91 -26.56
C GLY A 397 -25.33 -27.82 -26.83
N MET A 398 -25.81 -27.13 -25.78
CA MET A 398 -26.71 -25.97 -25.90
C MET A 398 -26.05 -24.84 -26.69
N LEU A 399 -24.80 -24.51 -26.40
CA LEU A 399 -24.04 -23.48 -27.10
C LEU A 399 -23.84 -23.85 -28.57
N GLY A 400 -23.54 -25.12 -28.86
CA GLY A 400 -23.47 -25.66 -30.21
C GLY A 400 -24.80 -25.54 -30.97
N TYR A 401 -25.91 -25.93 -30.35
CA TYR A 401 -27.25 -25.79 -30.93
C TYR A 401 -27.61 -24.32 -31.20
N VAL A 402 -27.41 -23.44 -30.22
CA VAL A 402 -27.67 -22.00 -30.37
C VAL A 402 -26.79 -21.40 -31.46
N THR A 403 -25.54 -21.81 -31.57
CA THR A 403 -24.63 -21.36 -32.64
C THR A 403 -25.12 -21.82 -34.02
N LEU A 404 -25.54 -23.08 -34.16
CA LEU A 404 -26.08 -23.60 -35.42
C LEU A 404 -27.38 -22.90 -35.82
N ASP A 405 -28.28 -22.68 -34.87
CA ASP A 405 -29.52 -21.94 -35.09
C ASP A 405 -29.23 -20.49 -35.47
N PHE A 406 -28.34 -19.82 -34.75
CA PHE A 406 -27.87 -18.47 -35.06
C PHE A 406 -27.31 -18.39 -36.49
N ILE A 407 -26.38 -19.29 -36.87
CA ILE A 407 -25.83 -19.34 -38.24
C ILE A 407 -26.94 -19.53 -39.28
N ARG A 408 -27.91 -20.42 -39.01
CA ARG A 408 -29.05 -20.64 -39.91
C ARG A 408 -29.91 -19.38 -40.05
N GLN A 409 -30.24 -18.73 -38.95
CA GLN A 409 -31.03 -17.50 -38.95
C GLN A 409 -30.29 -16.35 -39.64
N THR A 410 -28.99 -16.17 -39.37
CA THR A 410 -28.15 -15.18 -40.06
C THR A 410 -28.11 -15.41 -41.56
N LYS A 411 -27.93 -16.67 -42.01
CA LYS A 411 -27.97 -17.01 -43.45
C LYS A 411 -29.31 -16.65 -44.09
N ARG A 412 -30.43 -16.90 -43.40
CA ARG A 412 -31.77 -16.51 -43.87
C ARG A 412 -31.91 -14.99 -43.95
N HIS A 413 -31.44 -14.28 -42.94
CA HIS A 413 -31.45 -12.81 -42.88
C HIS A 413 -30.55 -12.14 -43.95
N LEU A 414 -29.46 -12.80 -44.35
CA LEU A 414 -28.61 -12.32 -45.45
C LEU A 414 -29.18 -12.66 -46.84
N GLY A 415 -30.13 -13.60 -46.94
CA GLY A 415 -30.75 -14.04 -48.19
C GLY A 415 -31.93 -13.19 -48.67
N VAL A 416 -32.49 -12.32 -47.83
CA VAL A 416 -33.56 -11.38 -48.21
C VAL A 416 -32.97 -10.14 -48.92
N PRO A 417 -33.77 -9.37 -49.71
CA PRO A 417 -33.27 -8.17 -50.39
C PRO A 417 -32.54 -7.22 -49.44
N GLN A 418 -31.37 -6.75 -49.84
CA GLN A 418 -30.48 -5.95 -48.99
C GLN A 418 -30.34 -4.51 -49.50
N VAL A 419 -30.21 -3.56 -48.58
CA VAL A 419 -29.90 -2.14 -48.83
C VAL A 419 -28.57 -1.79 -48.17
N THR A 420 -27.72 -1.03 -48.87
CA THR A 420 -26.48 -0.52 -48.29
C THR A 420 -26.77 0.54 -47.23
N ARG A 421 -26.31 0.28 -45.99
CA ARG A 421 -26.42 1.15 -44.80
C ARG A 421 -25.08 1.81 -44.45
N MET A 422 -23.99 1.06 -44.54
CA MET A 422 -22.61 1.50 -44.24
C MET A 422 -21.70 1.17 -45.42
N ASP A 423 -20.77 2.06 -45.75
CA ASP A 423 -19.73 1.76 -46.73
C ASP A 423 -18.57 0.96 -46.10
N GLY A 424 -17.69 0.41 -46.94
CA GLY A 424 -16.59 -0.44 -46.44
C GLY A 424 -15.64 0.30 -45.47
N ASN A 425 -15.50 1.62 -45.63
CA ASN A 425 -14.71 2.45 -44.72
C ASN A 425 -15.35 2.51 -43.32
N ALA A 426 -16.66 2.73 -43.25
CA ALA A 426 -17.39 2.73 -41.99
C ALA A 426 -17.38 1.34 -41.30
N VAL A 427 -17.48 0.26 -42.07
CA VAL A 427 -17.37 -1.12 -41.54
C VAL A 427 -15.98 -1.36 -40.95
N LEU A 428 -14.91 -0.93 -41.62
CA LEU A 428 -13.54 -1.07 -41.13
C LEU A 428 -13.33 -0.29 -39.83
N GLN A 429 -13.75 0.98 -39.79
CA GLN A 429 -13.63 1.81 -38.58
C GLN A 429 -14.37 1.19 -37.40
N HIS A 430 -15.59 0.69 -37.62
CA HIS A 430 -16.34 0.00 -36.59
C HIS A 430 -15.65 -1.28 -36.12
N THR A 431 -15.13 -2.10 -37.05
CA THR A 431 -14.46 -3.37 -36.72
C THR A 431 -13.20 -3.13 -35.87
N LEU A 432 -12.41 -2.10 -36.21
CA LEU A 432 -11.23 -1.70 -35.43
C LEU A 432 -11.64 -1.23 -34.04
N LEU A 433 -12.64 -0.35 -33.94
CA LEU A 433 -13.17 0.15 -32.68
C LEU A 433 -13.66 -0.98 -31.79
N MET A 434 -14.54 -1.85 -32.30
CA MET A 434 -15.14 -2.95 -31.57
C MET A 434 -14.08 -3.91 -31.03
N THR A 435 -13.15 -4.35 -31.89
CA THR A 435 -12.13 -5.33 -31.51
C THR A 435 -11.19 -4.77 -30.44
N THR A 436 -10.72 -3.53 -30.63
CA THR A 436 -9.83 -2.87 -29.67
C THR A 436 -10.54 -2.58 -28.35
N PHE A 437 -11.79 -2.12 -28.38
CA PHE A 437 -12.61 -1.89 -27.18
C PHE A 437 -12.80 -3.18 -26.36
N ILE A 438 -13.16 -4.30 -26.99
CA ILE A 438 -13.34 -5.58 -26.30
C ILE A 438 -12.02 -6.01 -25.61
N ILE A 439 -10.89 -5.90 -26.32
CA ILE A 439 -9.58 -6.23 -25.76
C ILE A 439 -9.25 -5.31 -24.58
N LEU A 440 -9.49 -4.01 -24.70
CA LEU A 440 -9.24 -3.02 -23.64
C LEU A 440 -10.09 -3.27 -22.39
N VAL A 441 -11.39 -3.53 -22.55
CA VAL A 441 -12.28 -3.85 -21.44
C VAL A 441 -11.82 -5.11 -20.72
N PHE A 442 -11.55 -6.18 -21.48
CA PHE A 442 -11.15 -7.46 -20.90
C PHE A 442 -9.81 -7.37 -20.18
N THR A 443 -8.80 -6.77 -20.81
CA THR A 443 -7.47 -6.59 -20.20
C THR A 443 -7.46 -5.55 -19.07
N GLY A 444 -8.30 -4.51 -19.16
CA GLY A 444 -8.45 -3.48 -18.13
C GLY A 444 -9.06 -4.04 -16.85
N PHE A 445 -10.13 -4.83 -16.96
CA PHE A 445 -10.70 -5.53 -15.81
C PHE A 445 -9.76 -6.59 -15.26
N ALA A 446 -9.04 -7.31 -16.13
CA ALA A 446 -8.01 -8.25 -15.68
C ALA A 446 -6.90 -7.56 -14.88
N LEU A 447 -6.53 -6.30 -15.17
CA LEU A 447 -5.55 -5.54 -14.39
C LEU A 447 -6.07 -5.19 -12.99
N ARG A 448 -7.36 -4.88 -12.84
CA ARG A 448 -7.97 -4.49 -11.55
C ARG A 448 -8.38 -5.68 -10.68
N TYR A 449 -8.92 -6.73 -11.29
CA TYR A 449 -9.52 -7.89 -10.63
C TYR A 449 -8.73 -9.16 -10.95
N SER A 450 -7.41 -9.14 -10.70
CA SER A 450 -6.49 -10.24 -11.03
C SER A 450 -6.93 -11.61 -10.52
N ASP A 451 -7.54 -11.60 -9.33
CA ASP A 451 -7.79 -12.82 -8.57
C ASP A 451 -9.14 -13.45 -8.91
N TYR A 452 -9.94 -12.77 -9.76
CA TYR A 452 -11.20 -13.31 -10.24
C TYR A 452 -10.96 -14.51 -11.16
N PHE A 453 -11.71 -15.59 -10.92
CA PHE A 453 -11.47 -16.92 -11.50
C PHE A 453 -11.17 -16.95 -13.01
N PRO A 454 -11.95 -16.29 -13.89
CA PRO A 454 -11.67 -16.27 -15.33
C PRO A 454 -10.34 -15.60 -15.70
N PHE A 455 -9.94 -14.53 -14.98
CA PHE A 455 -8.70 -13.81 -15.25
C PHE A 455 -7.50 -14.56 -14.69
N ARG A 456 -7.64 -15.16 -13.50
CA ARG A 456 -6.62 -16.05 -12.92
C ARG A 456 -6.35 -17.25 -13.83
N GLN A 457 -7.38 -17.84 -14.45
CA GLN A 457 -7.17 -18.97 -15.35
C GLN A 457 -6.41 -18.59 -16.63
N LEU A 458 -6.65 -17.38 -17.17
CA LEU A 458 -6.04 -16.94 -18.43
C LEU A 458 -4.65 -16.30 -18.25
N PHE A 459 -4.42 -15.62 -17.13
CA PHE A 459 -3.21 -14.84 -16.85
C PHE A 459 -2.46 -15.26 -15.57
N GLY A 460 -2.87 -16.32 -14.89
CA GLY A 460 -2.25 -16.78 -13.63
C GLY A 460 -1.00 -17.66 -13.81
N TRP A 461 -0.41 -17.68 -15.00
CA TRP A 461 0.86 -18.36 -15.31
C TRP A 461 2.04 -17.36 -15.23
N ASP A 462 3.26 -17.86 -15.15
CA ASP A 462 4.48 -17.04 -15.01
C ASP A 462 4.65 -16.06 -16.17
N GLY A 463 4.56 -14.76 -15.88
CA GLY A 463 4.61 -13.68 -16.88
C GLY A 463 3.23 -13.21 -17.38
N GLY A 464 2.14 -13.88 -17.01
CA GLY A 464 0.76 -13.46 -17.32
C GLY A 464 0.39 -12.10 -16.72
N PHE A 465 0.98 -11.74 -15.57
CA PHE A 465 0.85 -10.42 -14.95
C PHE A 465 1.42 -9.28 -15.82
N ASN A 466 2.51 -9.54 -16.55
CA ASN A 466 3.14 -8.56 -17.45
C ASN A 466 2.42 -8.49 -18.80
N SER A 467 1.95 -9.64 -19.31
CA SER A 467 1.32 -9.72 -20.64
C SER A 467 -0.01 -8.96 -20.70
N ARG A 468 -0.86 -9.03 -19.66
CA ARG A 468 -2.13 -8.27 -19.63
C ARG A 468 -1.93 -6.76 -19.77
N GLY A 469 -0.93 -6.19 -19.10
CA GLY A 469 -0.61 -4.76 -19.17
C GLY A 469 -0.02 -4.37 -20.54
N LEU A 470 0.78 -5.25 -21.13
CA LEU A 470 1.31 -5.05 -22.48
C LEU A 470 0.20 -5.06 -23.54
N ILE A 471 -0.67 -6.07 -23.50
CA ILE A 471 -1.80 -6.20 -24.44
C ILE A 471 -2.73 -4.99 -24.32
N HIS A 472 -3.04 -4.56 -23.10
CA HIS A 472 -3.86 -3.38 -22.86
C HIS A 472 -3.29 -2.13 -23.54
N ARG A 473 -1.98 -1.88 -23.36
CA ARG A 473 -1.29 -0.73 -23.97
C ARG A 473 -1.23 -0.80 -25.49
N ILE A 474 -0.95 -1.98 -26.06
CA ILE A 474 -0.97 -2.16 -27.53
C ILE A 474 -2.37 -1.88 -28.07
N ALA A 475 -3.41 -2.44 -27.45
CA ALA A 475 -4.80 -2.19 -27.84
C ALA A 475 -5.18 -0.71 -27.70
N ALA A 476 -4.69 -0.02 -26.66
CA ALA A 476 -4.92 1.41 -26.45
C ALA A 476 -4.32 2.25 -27.57
N VAL A 477 -3.08 1.95 -27.99
CA VAL A 477 -2.43 2.65 -29.12
C VAL A 477 -3.24 2.46 -30.40
N VAL A 478 -3.66 1.22 -30.71
CA VAL A 478 -4.48 0.96 -31.90
C VAL A 478 -5.83 1.69 -31.82
N PHE A 479 -6.48 1.69 -30.65
CA PHE A 479 -7.73 2.42 -30.43
C PHE A 479 -7.59 3.94 -30.63
N VAL A 480 -6.51 4.53 -30.10
CA VAL A 480 -6.21 5.97 -30.27
C VAL A 480 -5.92 6.30 -31.73
N ILE A 481 -5.12 5.49 -32.42
CA ILE A 481 -4.86 5.67 -33.86
C ILE A 481 -6.15 5.56 -34.67
N SER A 482 -7.01 4.58 -34.35
CA SER A 482 -8.33 4.42 -34.98
C SER A 482 -9.23 5.62 -34.74
N SER A 483 -9.17 6.22 -33.55
CA SER A 483 -9.92 7.43 -33.19
C SER A 483 -9.44 8.64 -34.00
N PHE A 484 -8.12 8.82 -34.16
CA PHE A 484 -7.57 9.86 -35.04
C PHE A 484 -7.91 9.64 -36.51
N TYR A 485 -7.89 8.39 -36.97
CA TYR A 485 -8.33 8.03 -38.31
C TYR A 485 -9.81 8.39 -38.55
N HIS A 486 -10.68 8.12 -37.59
CA HIS A 486 -12.08 8.55 -37.64
C HIS A 486 -12.19 10.08 -37.68
N LEU A 487 -11.49 10.78 -36.77
CA LEU A 487 -11.47 12.24 -36.72
C LEU A 487 -11.02 12.88 -38.04
N PHE A 488 -9.97 12.34 -38.66
CA PHE A 488 -9.48 12.81 -39.96
C PHE A 488 -10.51 12.59 -41.08
N TRP A 489 -11.17 11.44 -41.07
CA TRP A 489 -12.22 11.12 -42.03
C TRP A 489 -13.43 12.07 -41.94
N LEU A 490 -13.77 12.60 -40.75
CA LEU A 490 -14.85 13.58 -40.57
C LEU A 490 -14.65 14.86 -41.40
N PHE A 491 -13.42 15.22 -41.78
CA PHE A 491 -13.15 16.38 -42.62
C PHE A 491 -13.47 16.16 -44.10
N ALA A 492 -13.60 14.91 -44.56
CA ALA A 492 -13.99 14.58 -45.93
C ALA A 492 -15.46 14.97 -46.20
N PRO A 493 -15.89 15.18 -47.47
CA PRO A 493 -17.27 15.59 -47.77
C PRO A 493 -18.35 14.66 -47.19
N LYS A 494 -18.13 13.34 -47.26
CA LYS A 494 -19.01 12.34 -46.63
C LYS A 494 -19.01 12.41 -45.10
N GLY A 495 -17.84 12.65 -44.51
CA GLY A 495 -17.70 12.81 -43.06
C GLY A 495 -18.42 14.05 -42.54
N ARG A 496 -18.34 15.18 -43.26
CA ARG A 496 -19.08 16.41 -42.91
C ARG A 496 -20.59 16.21 -42.97
N ASP A 497 -21.10 15.47 -43.97
CA ASP A 497 -22.52 15.09 -44.03
C ASP A 497 -22.91 14.17 -42.86
N PHE A 498 -22.05 13.22 -42.50
CA PHE A 498 -22.25 12.37 -41.32
C PHE A 498 -22.36 13.19 -40.03
N VAL A 499 -21.43 14.14 -39.77
CA VAL A 499 -21.48 15.01 -38.58
C VAL A 499 -22.78 15.82 -38.54
N LYS A 500 -23.21 16.38 -39.67
CA LYS A 500 -24.47 17.14 -39.74
C LYS A 500 -25.68 16.28 -39.35
N LYS A 501 -25.72 15.02 -39.78
CA LYS A 501 -26.81 14.09 -39.47
C LYS A 501 -26.71 13.49 -38.06
N MET A 502 -25.51 13.47 -37.47
CA MET A 502 -25.23 12.97 -36.12
C MET A 502 -25.39 14.05 -35.02
N ALA A 503 -25.45 15.32 -35.40
CA ALA A 503 -25.68 16.41 -34.46
C ALA A 503 -27.04 16.24 -33.75
N PRO A 504 -27.10 16.42 -32.42
CA PRO A 504 -28.35 16.41 -31.68
C PRO A 504 -29.23 17.59 -32.11
N GLY A 505 -30.52 17.35 -32.29
CA GLY A 505 -31.49 18.35 -32.70
C GLY A 505 -32.80 18.27 -31.91
N VAL A 506 -33.64 19.30 -32.04
CA VAL A 506 -34.95 19.37 -31.37
C VAL A 506 -35.88 18.22 -31.79
N SER A 507 -35.69 17.68 -33.00
CA SER A 507 -36.41 16.50 -33.47
C SER A 507 -36.13 15.26 -32.62
N ASP A 508 -34.95 15.12 -32.04
CA ASP A 508 -34.55 13.94 -31.27
C ASP A 508 -35.33 13.85 -29.95
N VAL A 509 -35.63 15.00 -29.32
CA VAL A 509 -36.47 15.06 -28.11
C VAL A 509 -37.91 14.65 -28.42
N LYS A 510 -38.43 15.07 -29.59
CA LYS A 510 -39.76 14.67 -30.06
C LYS A 510 -39.80 13.16 -30.34
N GLU A 511 -38.78 12.62 -30.98
CA GLU A 511 -38.64 11.19 -31.27
C GLU A 511 -38.52 10.34 -29.99
N LEU A 512 -37.74 10.80 -29.01
CA LEU A 512 -37.67 10.18 -27.68
C LEU A 512 -39.05 10.15 -27.01
N THR A 513 -39.76 11.27 -27.01
CA THR A 513 -41.10 11.36 -26.41
C THR A 513 -42.10 10.43 -27.10
N GLN A 514 -42.02 10.33 -28.44
CA GLN A 514 -42.84 9.40 -29.22
C GLN A 514 -42.49 7.95 -28.92
N ALA A 515 -41.21 7.62 -28.81
CA ALA A 515 -40.74 6.28 -28.45
C ALA A 515 -41.21 5.87 -27.05
N VAL A 516 -41.15 6.76 -26.07
CA VAL A 516 -41.65 6.51 -24.70
C VAL A 516 -43.15 6.26 -24.72
N ARG A 517 -43.94 7.10 -25.40
CA ARG A 517 -45.40 6.90 -25.52
C ARG A 517 -45.75 5.58 -26.22
N TYR A 518 -45.02 5.23 -27.28
CA TYR A 518 -45.18 3.97 -27.99
C TYR A 518 -44.91 2.77 -27.06
N ASN A 519 -43.79 2.79 -26.33
CA ASN A 519 -43.42 1.73 -25.40
C ASN A 519 -44.39 1.61 -24.20
N LEU A 520 -45.05 2.71 -23.81
CA LEU A 520 -46.11 2.71 -22.81
C LEU A 520 -47.49 2.27 -23.35
N GLY A 521 -47.58 1.91 -24.63
CA GLY A 521 -48.83 1.52 -25.29
C GLY A 521 -49.82 2.67 -25.50
N GLN A 522 -49.36 3.92 -25.42
CA GLN A 522 -50.21 5.11 -25.59
C GLN A 522 -50.41 5.50 -27.07
N THR A 523 -49.69 4.87 -28.00
CA THR A 523 -49.79 5.07 -29.44
C THR A 523 -49.35 3.78 -30.16
N ASP A 524 -50.04 3.40 -31.23
CA ASP A 524 -49.68 2.24 -32.06
C ASP A 524 -48.66 2.60 -33.16
N HIS A 525 -48.36 3.89 -33.32
CA HIS A 525 -47.41 4.38 -34.32
C HIS A 525 -45.97 4.37 -33.78
N HIS A 526 -45.13 3.51 -34.36
CA HIS A 526 -43.69 3.55 -34.12
C HIS A 526 -43.09 4.86 -34.65
N PRO A 527 -42.18 5.52 -33.91
CA PRO A 527 -41.53 6.74 -34.39
C PRO A 527 -40.75 6.50 -35.69
N HIS A 528 -40.98 7.35 -36.68
CA HIS A 528 -40.22 7.33 -37.93
C HIS A 528 -38.90 8.07 -37.74
N PHE A 529 -37.80 7.33 -37.69
CA PHE A 529 -36.45 7.90 -37.55
C PHE A 529 -35.84 8.29 -38.90
N GLY A 530 -34.86 9.20 -38.84
CA GLY A 530 -33.98 9.54 -39.96
C GLY A 530 -32.90 8.48 -40.22
N ARG A 531 -31.80 8.91 -40.84
CA ARG A 531 -30.60 8.06 -41.03
C ARG A 531 -30.02 7.54 -39.70
N PHE A 532 -30.16 8.32 -38.64
CA PHE A 532 -29.79 7.93 -37.28
C PHE A 532 -30.96 8.28 -36.35
N SER A 533 -31.34 7.32 -35.51
CA SER A 533 -32.26 7.50 -34.39
C SER A 533 -31.61 8.31 -33.27
N PHE A 534 -32.42 8.85 -32.34
CA PHE A 534 -31.89 9.52 -31.15
C PHE A 534 -31.00 8.58 -30.30
N VAL A 535 -31.26 7.27 -30.34
CA VAL A 535 -30.46 6.24 -29.67
C VAL A 535 -29.07 6.15 -30.27
N GLU A 536 -28.97 5.96 -31.59
CA GLU A 536 -27.68 5.88 -32.30
C GLU A 536 -26.86 7.16 -32.12
N LYS A 537 -27.51 8.32 -32.09
CA LYS A 537 -26.85 9.61 -31.80
C LYS A 537 -26.31 9.68 -30.38
N ALA A 538 -27.12 9.30 -29.38
CA ALA A 538 -26.70 9.30 -27.99
C ALA A 538 -25.52 8.34 -27.76
N GLU A 539 -25.57 7.14 -28.34
CA GLU A 539 -24.47 6.16 -28.30
C GLU A 539 -23.18 6.72 -28.91
N TYR A 540 -23.26 7.37 -30.09
CA TYR A 540 -22.10 7.98 -30.73
C TYR A 540 -21.45 9.06 -29.86
N TRP A 541 -22.24 9.98 -29.29
CA TRP A 541 -21.70 11.05 -28.45
C TRP A 541 -21.18 10.55 -27.11
N ALA A 542 -21.83 9.55 -26.51
CA ALA A 542 -21.32 8.88 -25.32
C ALA A 542 -19.97 8.20 -25.61
N LEU A 543 -19.81 7.54 -26.76
CA LEU A 543 -18.55 6.95 -27.19
C LEU A 543 -17.46 8.02 -27.40
N VAL A 544 -17.77 9.14 -28.05
CA VAL A 544 -16.81 10.24 -28.27
C VAL A 544 -16.33 10.81 -26.94
N TRP A 545 -17.25 11.06 -26.00
CA TRP A 545 -16.92 11.49 -24.65
C TRP A 545 -16.02 10.46 -23.93
N GLY A 546 -16.47 9.21 -23.88
CA GLY A 546 -15.74 8.14 -23.20
C GLY A 546 -14.35 7.93 -23.81
N THR A 547 -14.21 8.06 -25.13
CA THR A 547 -12.90 7.99 -25.82
C THR A 547 -11.95 9.07 -25.34
N VAL A 548 -12.41 10.33 -25.23
CA VAL A 548 -11.59 11.45 -24.77
C VAL A 548 -11.16 11.23 -23.32
N VAL A 549 -12.09 10.85 -22.43
CA VAL A 549 -11.82 10.60 -21.02
C VAL A 549 -10.86 9.42 -20.85
N MET A 550 -11.13 8.29 -21.49
CA MET A 550 -10.33 7.07 -21.37
C MET A 550 -8.92 7.24 -21.96
N ALA A 551 -8.78 7.90 -23.11
CA ALA A 551 -7.46 8.18 -23.69
C ALA A 551 -6.67 9.17 -22.83
N GLY A 552 -7.30 10.25 -22.36
CA GLY A 552 -6.64 11.26 -21.53
C GLY A 552 -6.18 10.70 -20.19
N THR A 553 -7.08 10.04 -19.45
CA THR A 553 -6.75 9.40 -18.18
C THR A 553 -5.75 8.26 -18.36
N GLY A 554 -5.89 7.44 -19.42
CA GLY A 554 -4.97 6.35 -19.73
C GLY A 554 -3.54 6.83 -20.02
N LEU A 555 -3.38 7.92 -20.77
CA LEU A 555 -2.07 8.52 -21.05
C LEU A 555 -1.38 9.02 -19.77
N LEU A 556 -2.11 9.73 -18.90
CA LEU A 556 -1.59 10.19 -17.60
C LEU A 556 -1.13 9.01 -16.72
N LEU A 557 -1.89 7.91 -16.72
CA LEU A 557 -1.57 6.73 -15.93
C LEU A 557 -0.43 5.90 -16.53
N TRP A 558 -0.28 5.91 -17.86
CA TRP A 558 0.83 5.24 -18.54
C TRP A 558 2.15 5.94 -18.22
N PHE A 559 2.21 7.27 -18.37
CA PHE A 559 3.41 8.07 -18.12
C PHE A 559 3.44 8.66 -16.71
N LYS A 560 2.95 7.91 -15.70
CA LYS A 560 2.76 8.41 -14.33
C LYS A 560 4.02 9.02 -13.70
N ASN A 561 5.21 8.50 -14.03
CA ASN A 561 6.49 8.96 -13.48
C ASN A 561 6.88 10.34 -14.03
N ASP A 562 6.53 10.61 -15.30
CA ASP A 562 6.75 11.92 -15.91
C ASP A 562 5.58 12.87 -15.56
N ALA A 563 4.36 12.34 -15.45
CA ALA A 563 3.17 13.11 -15.13
C ALA A 563 3.22 13.73 -13.73
N VAL A 564 3.87 13.08 -12.74
CA VAL A 564 4.04 13.68 -11.40
C VAL A 564 4.86 14.98 -11.40
N ALA A 565 5.61 15.28 -12.47
CA ALA A 565 6.26 16.58 -12.62
C ALA A 565 5.27 17.71 -12.96
N PHE A 566 4.09 17.38 -13.49
CA PHE A 566 3.07 18.33 -13.94
C PHE A 566 1.79 18.31 -13.10
N VAL A 567 1.47 17.18 -12.46
CA VAL A 567 0.25 16.99 -11.68
C VAL A 567 0.53 16.25 -10.37
N SER A 568 -0.27 16.49 -9.34
CA SER A 568 -0.07 15.86 -8.03
C SER A 568 -0.36 14.35 -8.03
N ARG A 569 0.14 13.63 -7.03
CA ARG A 569 -0.11 12.19 -6.87
C ARG A 569 -1.59 11.90 -6.62
N GLU A 570 -2.25 12.76 -5.85
CA GLU A 570 -3.69 12.70 -5.54
C GLU A 570 -4.50 12.84 -6.82
N PHE A 571 -4.11 13.76 -7.70
CA PHE A 571 -4.75 13.93 -9.00
C PHE A 571 -4.63 12.65 -9.85
N LEU A 572 -3.46 11.99 -9.87
CA LEU A 572 -3.30 10.71 -10.58
C LEU A 572 -4.14 9.58 -9.96
N GLN A 573 -4.40 9.60 -8.66
CA GLN A 573 -5.34 8.67 -8.03
C GLN A 573 -6.78 8.94 -8.50
N VAL A 574 -7.19 10.20 -8.57
CA VAL A 574 -8.50 10.59 -9.13
C VAL A 574 -8.63 10.13 -10.58
N MET A 575 -7.59 10.34 -11.42
CA MET A 575 -7.59 9.86 -12.80
C MET A 575 -7.75 8.34 -12.90
N ARG A 576 -7.14 7.57 -11.99
CA ARG A 576 -7.33 6.11 -11.91
C ARG A 576 -8.77 5.72 -11.61
N VAL A 577 -9.40 6.43 -10.68
CA VAL A 577 -10.81 6.22 -10.31
C VAL A 577 -11.71 6.53 -11.50
N ILE A 578 -11.53 7.69 -12.14
CA ILE A 578 -12.28 8.08 -13.34
C ILE A 578 -12.11 7.04 -14.44
N HIS A 579 -10.88 6.62 -14.74
CA HIS A 579 -10.60 5.62 -15.76
C HIS A 579 -11.34 4.30 -15.51
N LEU A 580 -11.37 3.83 -14.26
CA LEU A 580 -12.05 2.60 -13.89
C LEU A 580 -13.57 2.73 -14.00
N TYR A 581 -14.16 3.81 -13.49
CA TYR A 581 -15.61 3.98 -13.51
C TYR A 581 -16.15 4.31 -14.90
N GLU A 582 -15.39 5.06 -15.70
CA GLU A 582 -15.72 5.28 -17.11
C GLU A 582 -15.65 3.97 -17.89
N ALA A 583 -14.68 3.08 -17.61
CA ALA A 583 -14.64 1.75 -18.22
C ALA A 583 -15.90 0.92 -17.88
N TRP A 584 -16.39 0.97 -16.64
CA TRP A 584 -17.65 0.35 -16.24
C TRP A 584 -18.84 0.97 -16.97
N LEU A 585 -18.95 2.30 -16.98
CA LEU A 585 -20.03 3.01 -17.65
C LEU A 585 -20.08 2.68 -19.15
N ALA A 586 -18.92 2.73 -19.83
CA ALA A 586 -18.81 2.39 -21.24
C ALA A 586 -19.16 0.91 -21.50
N THR A 587 -18.67 -0.02 -20.67
CA THR A 587 -18.98 -1.45 -20.81
C THR A 587 -20.48 -1.70 -20.65
N LEU A 588 -21.11 -1.12 -19.63
CA LEU A 588 -22.53 -1.29 -19.37
C LEU A 588 -23.39 -0.62 -20.45
N ALA A 589 -23.01 0.58 -20.92
CA ALA A 589 -23.69 1.22 -22.04
C ALA A 589 -23.66 0.33 -23.30
N ILE A 590 -22.51 -0.30 -23.59
CA ILE A 590 -22.42 -1.21 -24.73
C ILE A 590 -23.23 -2.49 -24.49
N LEU A 591 -23.12 -3.13 -23.32
CA LEU A 591 -23.81 -4.40 -23.05
C LEU A 591 -25.32 -4.27 -22.90
N VAL A 592 -25.80 -3.24 -22.20
CA VAL A 592 -27.22 -3.08 -21.88
C VAL A 592 -27.95 -2.36 -23.00
N TRP A 593 -27.35 -1.29 -23.53
CA TRP A 593 -28.03 -0.43 -24.50
C TRP A 593 -27.70 -0.83 -25.94
N HIS A 594 -26.42 -0.84 -26.30
CA HIS A 594 -25.99 -1.08 -27.68
C HIS A 594 -26.24 -2.53 -28.15
N MET A 595 -25.86 -3.54 -27.37
CA MET A 595 -26.11 -4.94 -27.73
C MET A 595 -27.61 -5.24 -27.80
N TYR A 596 -28.42 -4.63 -26.93
CA TYR A 596 -29.87 -4.74 -27.03
C TYR A 596 -30.38 -4.16 -28.35
N SER A 597 -30.00 -2.92 -28.69
CA SER A 597 -30.50 -2.22 -29.87
C SER A 597 -30.11 -2.89 -31.19
N VAL A 598 -28.94 -3.56 -31.26
CA VAL A 598 -28.42 -4.14 -32.50
C VAL A 598 -28.48 -5.66 -32.62
N LEU A 599 -28.64 -6.41 -31.52
CA LEU A 599 -28.71 -7.88 -31.52
C LEU A 599 -30.02 -8.45 -30.95
N LEU A 600 -30.54 -7.86 -29.86
CA LEU A 600 -31.61 -8.50 -29.07
C LEU A 600 -32.99 -7.87 -29.25
N LYS A 601 -33.10 -6.66 -29.83
CA LYS A 601 -34.37 -5.96 -30.04
C LYS A 601 -35.31 -6.86 -30.88
N PRO A 602 -36.56 -7.11 -30.42
CA PRO A 602 -37.56 -7.79 -31.23
C PRO A 602 -37.75 -7.06 -32.57
N GLY A 603 -37.55 -7.76 -33.70
CA GLY A 603 -37.54 -7.19 -35.05
C GLY A 603 -36.15 -7.12 -35.69
N VAL A 604 -35.10 -6.95 -34.89
CA VAL A 604 -33.69 -6.92 -35.36
C VAL A 604 -33.02 -8.30 -35.23
N TYR A 605 -33.49 -9.15 -34.31
CA TYR A 605 -32.95 -10.49 -34.05
C TYR A 605 -32.93 -11.38 -35.32
N PRO A 606 -31.82 -12.11 -35.60
CA PRO A 606 -30.65 -12.39 -34.76
C PRO A 606 -29.58 -11.29 -34.70
N GLY A 607 -29.80 -10.16 -35.37
CA GLY A 607 -28.92 -9.00 -35.34
C GLY A 607 -28.84 -8.30 -36.69
N ASN A 608 -28.51 -7.01 -36.66
CA ASN A 608 -28.33 -6.19 -37.85
C ASN A 608 -26.99 -6.53 -38.55
N PRO A 609 -26.97 -7.03 -39.82
CA PRO A 609 -25.74 -7.44 -40.49
C PRO A 609 -24.88 -6.27 -41.01
N SER A 610 -25.29 -5.01 -40.79
CA SER A 610 -24.60 -3.83 -41.33
C SER A 610 -23.18 -3.67 -40.80
N TRP A 611 -22.89 -4.13 -39.58
CA TRP A 611 -21.55 -4.04 -39.00
C TRP A 611 -20.56 -5.05 -39.58
N ILE A 612 -21.02 -6.12 -40.23
CA ILE A 612 -20.17 -7.12 -40.92
C ILE A 612 -20.08 -6.82 -42.41
N THR A 613 -21.23 -6.60 -43.05
CA THR A 613 -21.35 -6.58 -44.52
C THR A 613 -21.56 -5.18 -45.10
N GLY A 614 -21.85 -4.19 -44.25
CA GLY A 614 -22.29 -2.85 -44.67
C GLY A 614 -23.75 -2.79 -45.15
N LYS A 615 -24.45 -3.93 -45.21
CA LYS A 615 -25.81 -4.06 -45.74
C LYS A 615 -26.81 -4.45 -44.66
N MET A 616 -28.07 -4.10 -44.88
CA MET A 616 -29.20 -4.40 -43.99
C MET A 616 -30.39 -4.92 -44.83
N PRO A 617 -31.21 -5.85 -44.32
CA PRO A 617 -32.48 -6.24 -44.96
C PRO A 617 -33.35 -5.03 -45.29
N LYS A 618 -33.97 -5.01 -46.48
CA LYS A 618 -34.76 -3.87 -46.98
C LYS A 618 -35.92 -3.53 -46.06
N GLU A 619 -36.68 -4.54 -45.62
CA GLU A 619 -37.84 -4.37 -44.75
C GLU A 619 -37.44 -3.79 -43.39
N LEU A 620 -36.35 -4.31 -42.80
CA LEU A 620 -35.78 -3.78 -41.56
C LEU A 620 -35.31 -2.33 -41.71
N TYR A 621 -34.71 -1.99 -42.85
CA TYR A 621 -34.28 -0.61 -43.15
C TYR A 621 -35.46 0.36 -43.26
N ILE A 622 -36.59 -0.08 -43.82
CA ILE A 622 -37.82 0.74 -43.89
C ILE A 622 -38.42 0.95 -42.50
N GLU A 623 -38.41 -0.08 -41.65
CA GLU A 623 -38.96 -0.01 -40.30
C GLU A 623 -38.12 0.89 -39.38
N GLU A 624 -36.80 0.68 -39.33
CA GLU A 624 -35.89 1.40 -38.42
C GLU A 624 -35.47 2.78 -38.94
N HIS A 625 -35.46 2.99 -40.27
CA HIS A 625 -34.98 4.23 -40.90
C HIS A 625 -35.99 4.81 -41.91
N ALA A 626 -37.26 4.80 -41.54
CA ALA A 626 -38.38 5.14 -42.43
C ALA A 626 -38.25 6.48 -43.18
N ARG A 627 -37.72 7.54 -42.55
CA ARG A 627 -37.56 8.84 -43.25
C ARG A 627 -36.45 8.78 -44.29
N GLU A 628 -35.33 8.13 -44.00
CA GLU A 628 -34.25 7.95 -44.99
C GLU A 628 -34.68 7.00 -46.11
N ALA A 629 -35.47 5.96 -45.79
CA ALA A 629 -36.06 5.08 -46.79
C ALA A 629 -36.97 5.86 -47.76
N ALA A 630 -37.82 6.76 -47.23
CA ALA A 630 -38.66 7.63 -48.04
C ALA A 630 -37.84 8.60 -48.92
N GLU A 631 -36.81 9.25 -48.35
CA GLU A 631 -35.89 10.13 -49.10
C GLU A 631 -35.15 9.39 -50.24
N ARG A 632 -34.83 8.11 -50.05
CA ARG A 632 -34.14 7.27 -51.02
C ARG A 632 -35.09 6.57 -52.01
N GLY A 633 -36.41 6.77 -51.91
CA GLY A 633 -37.41 6.12 -52.76
C GLY A 633 -37.48 4.60 -52.56
N ILE A 634 -37.17 4.11 -51.36
CA ILE A 634 -37.17 2.69 -51.02
C ILE A 634 -38.55 2.31 -50.49
N GLU A 635 -39.44 1.88 -51.38
CA GLU A 635 -40.80 1.46 -51.03
C GLU A 635 -40.86 0.01 -50.56
N GLY A 636 -41.67 -0.26 -49.53
CA GLY A 636 -42.03 -1.61 -49.10
C GLY A 636 -43.00 -2.26 -50.09
N HIS A 637 -43.02 -3.59 -50.16
CA HIS A 637 -44.13 -4.28 -50.84
C HIS A 637 -45.43 -4.00 -50.07
N SER A 638 -46.42 -3.40 -50.73
CA SER A 638 -47.77 -3.25 -50.22
C SER A 638 -48.41 -4.64 -50.05
N THR A 639 -48.28 -5.23 -48.86
CA THR A 639 -49.10 -6.37 -48.47
C THR A 639 -50.48 -5.89 -48.03
N HIS A 640 -51.24 -5.34 -48.98
CA HIS A 640 -52.70 -5.44 -48.89
C HIS A 640 -53.08 -6.87 -49.27
N SER A 641 -53.04 -7.76 -48.29
CA SER A 641 -53.73 -9.05 -48.34
C SER A 641 -54.33 -9.29 -46.97
N ALA A 642 -55.63 -9.06 -46.88
CA ALA A 642 -56.44 -9.53 -45.78
C ALA A 642 -56.22 -11.05 -45.63
N SER A 643 -55.67 -11.47 -44.49
CA SER A 643 -55.76 -12.87 -44.09
C SER A 643 -57.05 -13.06 -43.28
N PRO A 644 -57.92 -14.03 -43.62
CA PRO A 644 -59.21 -14.20 -42.97
C PRO A 644 -59.05 -14.79 -41.55
N GLY A 645 -59.98 -14.37 -40.69
CA GLY A 645 -60.08 -14.62 -39.24
C GLY A 645 -59.51 -15.91 -38.67
N ALA A 646 -58.84 -15.76 -37.53
CA ALA A 646 -58.75 -16.77 -36.49
C ALA A 646 -59.24 -16.16 -35.17
N HIS A 647 -60.57 -16.04 -35.05
CA HIS A 647 -61.22 -16.03 -33.76
C HIS A 647 -61.10 -17.44 -33.16
N THR A 648 -60.29 -17.58 -32.11
CA THR A 648 -60.50 -18.57 -31.05
C THR A 648 -60.29 -17.77 -29.76
N GLY A 649 -61.31 -17.45 -28.98
CA GLY A 649 -62.28 -18.38 -28.42
C GLY A 649 -61.66 -19.05 -27.19
N VAL A 650 -61.17 -18.26 -26.22
CA VAL A 650 -60.86 -18.79 -24.88
C VAL A 650 -62.20 -18.99 -24.18
N GLY A 651 -62.74 -20.19 -24.38
CA GLY A 651 -63.82 -20.74 -23.61
C GLY A 651 -63.35 -21.01 -22.18
N ARG A 652 -64.08 -20.41 -21.26
CA ARG A 652 -64.14 -20.70 -19.84
C ARG A 652 -64.93 -22.00 -19.68
N GLU A 653 -64.35 -23.03 -19.09
CA GLU A 653 -65.08 -24.14 -18.46
C GLU A 653 -64.17 -24.86 -17.46
N GLU A 654 -64.65 -24.85 -16.20
CA GLU A 654 -64.39 -25.69 -15.01
C GLU A 654 -62.96 -25.90 -14.46
#